data_AF-A0A2A2I2K8-F1
#
_entry.id   AF-A0A2A2I2K8-F1
#
_cell.length_a   1.000
_cell.length_b   1.000
_cell.length_c   1.000
_cell.angle_alpha   90.00
_cell.angle_beta   90.00
_cell.angle_gamma   90.00
#
_symmetry.space_group_name_H-M   'P 1'
#
loop_
_entity.id
_entity.type
_entity.pdbx_description
1 polymer ?
#
loop_
_entity_poly.entity_id
_entity_poly.type
_entity_poly.pdbx_seq_one_letter_code
_entity_poly.pdbx_strand_id
1 'polypeptide(L)'
;MNWFRTLRTTGGIAVLATALGTTTASAAVEVTRGATALENGDATAAEDIQLRNDELVASIAVDSAPPWGVAPGGIIDAAPIVDGEPLRDKVSLIDFIPNNWSSWPTSYQRFEVLEDGPDEAAIRVTRDWEEVTLTTTYRLESGSDRIHVVTTMDNTGDKAYESILSGYVMWPDGGNLFGPAGMHGTEEGETTDAFADWSAAYDENWGFVLHAPYMDRIDYSARDLYLKHDLAPGESRSFEGWVQVLDDGSLAPAVEAEVARKGLKAGAVSGDVATESGATVDRPVIVVEKDGEPYTWTLGRNGAYQLDLPEGDYELYATARGFADSARQSVSIGSEPLAVDFDDLKAPGQVAFEVTDKATGEPLDAKIQIAEGQTPLVGFLGRKTFFSELDAPGKRTVSIAPGEYVFEVAHGTPFLATSEKVSVTVPSGETVTESVSVTRTTTPNHRDWFAADMHHHSDVLDGFTGPEYVVRSQLAAGLDLTLLSDHDTMANLDEMAALSEQRNVPFIPSIEISPSWGHFNAYPVEIGADYAIDSGKAPVQSIIEQRDALGAEAIQVNHPYIKYGYYTNIENETATGGYYPRHDLMEVNADGEYEKTLRKAWNHWSRGERIYLSAGSTCMTSGSMPPAKCGPMPMCLGRWMPIRSSPH
;
A
#
# COMPACT_ATOMS: atom_id res chain seq x y z
N MET A 1 -76.24 -39.61 -8.37
CA MET A 1 -76.19 -40.90 -7.63
C MET A 1 -74.73 -41.24 -7.37
N ASN A 2 -74.40 -41.43 -6.08
CA ASN A 2 -73.27 -42.15 -5.45
C ASN A 2 -71.82 -41.81 -5.89
N TRP A 3 -70.97 -41.19 -5.05
CA TRP A 3 -70.32 -41.62 -3.79
C TRP A 3 -69.08 -42.55 -3.95
N PHE A 4 -67.92 -42.00 -3.53
CA PHE A 4 -66.78 -42.60 -2.77
C PHE A 4 -65.78 -43.56 -3.46
N ARG A 5 -64.46 -43.23 -3.47
CA ARG A 5 -63.44 -43.43 -2.39
C ARG A 5 -62.02 -43.70 -2.94
N THR A 6 -61.10 -42.80 -2.56
CA THR A 6 -59.73 -42.97 -2.05
C THR A 6 -58.90 -44.23 -2.39
N LEU A 7 -57.69 -44.02 -2.93
CA LEU A 7 -56.44 -44.61 -2.42
C LEU A 7 -55.26 -43.70 -2.80
N ARG A 8 -54.70 -42.99 -1.81
CA ARG A 8 -53.37 -42.36 -1.88
C ARG A 8 -52.35 -43.41 -1.46
N THR A 9 -51.49 -43.84 -2.38
CA THR A 9 -50.27 -44.58 -2.07
C THR A 9 -49.11 -43.60 -1.92
N THR A 10 -48.60 -43.50 -0.71
CA THR A 10 -47.31 -42.89 -0.36
C THR A 10 -46.19 -43.76 -0.93
N GLY A 11 -45.59 -43.34 -2.04
CA GLY A 11 -44.32 -43.86 -2.53
C GLY A 11 -43.19 -42.97 -2.03
N GLY A 12 -42.51 -43.38 -0.96
CA GLY A 12 -41.25 -42.79 -0.54
C GLY A 12 -40.17 -43.18 -1.53
N ILE A 13 -39.66 -42.21 -2.30
CA ILE A 13 -38.43 -42.36 -3.06
C ILE A 13 -37.30 -42.04 -2.08
N ALA A 14 -36.64 -43.07 -1.58
CA ALA A 14 -35.35 -42.92 -0.90
C ALA A 14 -34.31 -42.57 -1.97
N VAL A 15 -33.98 -41.28 -2.09
CA VAL A 15 -32.80 -40.82 -2.84
C VAL A 15 -31.61 -41.17 -1.95
N LEU A 16 -30.93 -42.25 -2.32
CA LEU A 16 -29.64 -42.61 -1.76
C LEU A 16 -28.64 -41.58 -2.29
N ALA A 17 -28.39 -40.52 -1.52
CA ALA A 17 -27.30 -39.58 -1.80
C ALA A 17 -25.98 -40.31 -1.52
N THR A 18 -25.39 -40.90 -2.56
CA THR A 18 -23.98 -41.28 -2.54
C THR A 18 -23.17 -39.99 -2.45
N ALA A 19 -22.72 -39.66 -1.25
CA ALA A 19 -21.63 -38.73 -1.03
C ALA A 19 -20.37 -39.33 -1.69
N LEU A 20 -20.17 -39.02 -2.97
CA LEU A 20 -18.85 -39.07 -3.57
C LEU A 20 -18.09 -37.89 -2.99
N GLY A 21 -17.37 -38.14 -1.89
CA GLY A 21 -16.35 -37.21 -1.43
C GLY A 21 -15.33 -37.08 -2.55
N THR A 22 -15.36 -35.95 -3.25
CA THR A 22 -14.22 -35.49 -4.03
C THR A 22 -13.15 -35.13 -3.01
N THR A 23 -12.28 -36.09 -2.69
CA THR A 23 -10.97 -35.77 -2.17
C THR A 23 -10.25 -35.06 -3.31
N THR A 24 -10.32 -33.73 -3.34
CA THR A 24 -9.30 -32.93 -4.03
C THR A 24 -7.98 -33.34 -3.37
N ALA A 25 -7.13 -34.03 -4.11
CA ALA A 25 -5.78 -34.26 -3.64
C ALA A 25 -5.11 -32.89 -3.65
N SER A 26 -4.79 -32.35 -2.47
CA SER A 26 -3.98 -31.13 -2.35
C SER A 26 -2.66 -31.36 -3.09
N ALA A 27 -2.18 -30.33 -3.79
CA ALA A 27 -0.85 -30.41 -4.42
C ALA A 27 0.21 -30.55 -3.32
N ALA A 28 1.29 -31.27 -3.64
CA ALA A 28 2.42 -31.40 -2.73
C ALA A 28 3.03 -30.03 -2.45
N VAL A 29 3.52 -29.82 -1.22
CA VAL A 29 4.38 -28.66 -0.92
C VAL A 29 5.70 -28.82 -1.66
N GLU A 30 6.22 -27.73 -2.20
CA GLU A 30 7.48 -27.71 -2.96
C GLU A 30 8.39 -26.56 -2.49
N VAL A 31 9.68 -26.86 -2.33
CA VAL A 31 10.77 -25.87 -2.20
C VAL A 31 11.57 -25.86 -3.48
N THR A 32 11.64 -24.72 -4.16
CA THR A 32 12.49 -24.57 -5.35
C THR A 32 13.48 -23.41 -5.20
N ARG A 33 14.52 -23.42 -6.04
CA ARG A 33 15.51 -22.34 -6.14
C ARG A 33 15.46 -21.71 -7.52
N GLY A 34 15.57 -20.39 -7.56
CA GLY A 34 15.65 -19.60 -8.78
C GLY A 34 14.70 -18.43 -8.78
N ALA A 35 14.83 -17.61 -9.82
CA ALA A 35 13.96 -16.49 -10.08
C ALA A 35 12.49 -16.91 -10.07
N THR A 36 11.65 -16.03 -9.53
CA THR A 36 10.21 -16.18 -9.54
C THR A 36 9.67 -16.21 -10.97
N ALA A 37 8.62 -17.00 -11.16
CA ALA A 37 7.84 -16.98 -12.39
C ALA A 37 6.65 -16.02 -12.32
N LEU A 38 6.45 -15.35 -11.17
CA LEU A 38 5.36 -14.41 -10.95
C LEU A 38 5.53 -13.18 -11.86
N GLU A 39 4.41 -12.69 -12.37
CA GLU A 39 4.39 -11.45 -13.15
C GLU A 39 4.79 -10.26 -12.25
N ASN A 40 5.88 -9.58 -12.64
CA ASN A 40 6.62 -8.58 -11.84
C ASN A 40 6.78 -8.97 -10.38
N GLY A 41 7.34 -10.15 -10.15
CA GLY A 41 8.08 -10.40 -8.92
C GLY A 41 9.52 -9.86 -9.01
N ASP A 42 10.04 -9.50 -7.85
CA ASP A 42 11.35 -8.94 -7.57
C ASP A 42 12.41 -10.01 -7.25
N ALA A 43 12.02 -11.26 -6.97
CA ALA A 43 12.99 -12.37 -6.85
C ALA A 43 13.51 -12.81 -8.23
N THR A 44 14.69 -12.33 -8.60
CA THR A 44 15.28 -12.49 -9.95
C THR A 44 16.56 -13.31 -9.94
N ALA A 45 17.08 -13.68 -8.77
CA ALA A 45 18.36 -14.36 -8.64
C ALA A 45 18.22 -15.89 -8.64
N ALA A 46 19.30 -16.58 -9.01
CA ALA A 46 19.30 -18.03 -9.14
C ALA A 46 19.20 -18.79 -7.80
N GLU A 47 19.54 -18.13 -6.70
CA GLU A 47 19.57 -18.74 -5.36
C GLU A 47 18.36 -18.36 -4.50
N ASP A 48 17.48 -17.49 -4.99
CA ASP A 48 16.23 -17.15 -4.30
C ASP A 48 15.37 -18.40 -4.11
N ILE A 49 14.64 -18.47 -2.99
CA ILE A 49 13.92 -19.68 -2.58
C ILE A 49 12.42 -19.46 -2.76
N GLN A 50 11.74 -20.35 -3.46
CA GLN A 50 10.29 -20.32 -3.60
C GLN A 50 9.65 -21.42 -2.74
N LEU A 51 8.64 -21.04 -1.97
CA LEU A 51 7.73 -21.91 -1.22
C LEU A 51 6.39 -21.96 -1.93
N ARG A 52 5.87 -23.15 -2.21
CA ARG A 52 4.62 -23.32 -2.96
C ARG A 52 3.79 -24.50 -2.44
N ASN A 53 2.47 -24.35 -2.48
CA ASN A 53 1.50 -25.46 -2.42
C ASN A 53 0.38 -25.25 -3.47
N ASP A 54 -0.84 -25.71 -3.21
CA ASP A 54 -2.02 -25.51 -4.06
C ASP A 54 -2.75 -24.19 -3.85
N GLU A 55 -2.51 -23.49 -2.74
CA GLU A 55 -3.20 -22.25 -2.36
C GLU A 55 -2.34 -20.99 -2.60
N LEU A 56 -1.01 -21.10 -2.47
CA LEU A 56 -0.11 -19.96 -2.61
C LEU A 56 1.29 -20.32 -3.12
N VAL A 57 1.98 -19.28 -3.59
CA VAL A 57 3.42 -19.27 -3.82
C VAL A 57 4.02 -18.01 -3.20
N ALA A 58 5.21 -18.13 -2.60
CA ALA A 58 5.96 -17.01 -2.07
C ALA A 58 7.47 -17.19 -2.31
N SER A 59 8.17 -16.09 -2.59
CA SER A 59 9.62 -16.07 -2.81
C SER A 59 10.35 -15.38 -1.66
N ILE A 60 11.37 -16.03 -1.11
CA ILE A 60 12.28 -15.51 -0.10
C ILE A 60 13.57 -15.05 -0.80
N ALA A 61 13.93 -13.79 -0.60
CA ALA A 61 15.14 -13.18 -1.16
C ALA A 61 16.40 -13.83 -0.59
N VAL A 62 17.31 -14.29 -1.45
CA VAL A 62 18.64 -14.78 -1.09
C VAL A 62 19.71 -13.88 -1.68
N ASP A 63 19.68 -13.74 -3.00
CA ASP A 63 20.63 -12.94 -3.78
C ASP A 63 19.97 -11.72 -4.44
N SER A 64 18.64 -11.76 -4.66
CA SER A 64 17.87 -10.56 -5.01
C SER A 64 18.01 -9.50 -3.91
N ALA A 65 18.15 -8.25 -4.32
CA ALA A 65 18.18 -7.11 -3.40
C ALA A 65 16.74 -6.78 -2.97
N PRO A 66 16.40 -6.87 -1.67
CA PRO A 66 15.10 -6.45 -1.20
C PRO A 66 14.93 -4.92 -1.29
N PRO A 67 13.67 -4.45 -1.31
CA PRO A 67 13.35 -3.02 -1.25
C PRO A 67 13.98 -2.29 -0.06
N TRP A 68 14.23 -0.99 -0.23
CA TRP A 68 14.79 -0.09 0.80
C TRP A 68 16.09 -0.59 1.45
N GLY A 69 16.84 -1.43 0.72
CA GLY A 69 18.13 -1.95 1.13
C GLY A 69 18.12 -2.78 2.40
N VAL A 70 16.97 -3.38 2.75
CA VAL A 70 16.89 -4.31 3.89
C VAL A 70 17.69 -5.59 3.62
N ALA A 71 18.10 -6.26 4.68
CA ALA A 71 18.89 -7.48 4.58
C ALA A 71 18.11 -8.61 3.85
N PRO A 72 18.69 -9.29 2.84
CA PRO A 72 18.03 -10.43 2.17
C PRO A 72 17.56 -11.49 3.15
N GLY A 73 16.34 -12.00 2.91
CA GLY A 73 15.77 -13.11 3.66
C GLY A 73 14.31 -12.95 4.08
N GLY A 74 13.68 -11.83 3.75
CA GLY A 74 12.23 -11.65 3.78
C GLY A 74 11.54 -12.23 2.54
N ILE A 75 10.21 -12.27 2.57
CA ILE A 75 9.39 -12.56 1.40
C ILE A 75 9.31 -11.29 0.54
N ILE A 76 9.68 -11.39 -0.73
CA ILE A 76 9.66 -10.27 -1.70
C ILE A 76 8.76 -10.54 -2.89
N ASP A 77 8.14 -11.73 -2.97
CA ASP A 77 6.99 -11.97 -3.83
C ASP A 77 6.00 -12.88 -3.12
N ALA A 78 4.70 -12.68 -3.31
CA ALA A 78 3.70 -13.67 -3.02
C ALA A 78 2.45 -13.51 -3.89
N ALA A 79 1.82 -14.64 -4.22
CA ALA A 79 0.56 -14.65 -4.94
C ALA A 79 -0.30 -15.86 -4.55
N PRO A 80 -1.65 -15.71 -4.55
CA PRO A 80 -2.54 -16.85 -4.45
C PRO A 80 -2.45 -17.71 -5.71
N ILE A 81 -2.75 -19.00 -5.57
CA ILE A 81 -2.89 -19.94 -6.69
C ILE A 81 -4.39 -20.18 -6.90
N VAL A 82 -4.86 -19.82 -8.09
CA VAL A 82 -6.26 -19.95 -8.50
C VAL A 82 -6.33 -20.84 -9.73
N ASP A 83 -7.17 -21.88 -9.67
CA ASP A 83 -7.28 -22.88 -10.75
C ASP A 83 -5.92 -23.54 -11.13
N GLY A 84 -4.99 -23.63 -10.16
CA GLY A 84 -3.66 -24.22 -10.33
C GLY A 84 -2.58 -23.27 -10.87
N GLU A 85 -2.95 -22.05 -11.24
CA GLU A 85 -2.02 -21.03 -11.74
C GLU A 85 -1.84 -19.91 -10.71
N PRO A 86 -0.61 -19.42 -10.49
CA PRO A 86 -0.41 -18.28 -9.61
C PRO A 86 -0.99 -17.01 -10.25
N LEU A 87 -1.57 -16.14 -9.41
CA LEU A 87 -1.87 -14.77 -9.82
C LEU A 87 -0.58 -13.92 -9.89
N ARG A 88 -0.74 -12.63 -10.17
CA ARG A 88 0.34 -11.65 -10.22
C ARG A 88 0.87 -11.37 -8.80
N ASP A 89 2.16 -11.10 -8.70
CA ASP A 89 2.75 -10.67 -7.44
C ASP A 89 2.19 -9.32 -6.97
N LYS A 90 2.05 -9.20 -5.64
CA LYS A 90 1.50 -8.03 -4.96
C LYS A 90 2.24 -7.69 -3.66
N VAL A 91 3.44 -8.24 -3.45
CA VAL A 91 4.23 -8.03 -2.23
C VAL A 91 5.53 -7.34 -2.57
N SER A 92 5.74 -6.13 -2.06
CA SER A 92 7.07 -5.52 -2.06
C SER A 92 7.95 -6.18 -0.99
N LEU A 93 7.42 -6.30 0.23
CA LEU A 93 8.14 -6.89 1.35
C LEU A 93 7.22 -7.40 2.45
N ILE A 94 7.42 -8.66 2.86
CA ILE A 94 6.96 -9.19 4.14
C ILE A 94 8.17 -9.74 4.90
N ASP A 95 8.55 -9.05 5.98
CA ASP A 95 9.76 -9.38 6.72
C ASP A 95 9.68 -8.99 8.19
N PHE A 96 10.65 -9.46 8.99
CA PHE A 96 10.87 -9.03 10.35
C PHE A 96 11.81 -7.84 10.41
N ILE A 97 11.33 -6.72 10.96
CA ILE A 97 12.11 -5.51 11.19
C ILE A 97 12.57 -5.49 12.65
N PRO A 98 13.89 -5.48 12.93
CA PRO A 98 14.41 -5.63 14.28
C PRO A 98 14.21 -4.39 15.14
N ASN A 99 14.10 -3.19 14.56
CA ASN A 99 13.86 -1.96 15.31
C ASN A 99 13.31 -0.84 14.41
N ASN A 100 12.01 -0.86 14.09
CA ASN A 100 11.25 0.16 13.36
C ASN A 100 12.07 0.93 12.29
N TRP A 101 12.48 0.20 11.25
CA TRP A 101 13.24 0.67 10.09
C TRP A 101 14.55 1.39 10.41
N SER A 102 15.14 1.12 11.57
CA SER A 102 16.51 1.58 11.85
C SER A 102 17.49 0.97 10.84
N SER A 103 18.60 1.65 10.62
CA SER A 103 19.68 1.17 9.75
C SER A 103 20.01 -0.30 9.99
N TRP A 104 20.07 -1.07 8.90
CA TRP A 104 20.30 -2.51 8.94
C TRP A 104 21.36 -3.00 7.93
N PRO A 105 22.59 -2.47 7.95
CA PRO A 105 23.70 -3.10 7.26
C PRO A 105 23.98 -4.45 7.91
N THR A 106 23.84 -5.51 7.14
CA THR A 106 24.05 -6.88 7.58
C THR A 106 25.43 -7.37 7.15
N SER A 107 26.13 -8.09 8.03
CA SER A 107 27.44 -8.69 7.75
C SER A 107 27.34 -10.13 7.28
N TYR A 108 26.24 -10.83 7.55
CA TYR A 108 26.00 -12.17 7.04
C TYR A 108 24.52 -12.53 6.91
N GLN A 109 24.22 -13.42 5.96
CA GLN A 109 22.94 -14.12 5.84
C GLN A 109 23.23 -15.61 5.60
N ARG A 110 22.42 -16.48 6.21
CA ARG A 110 22.51 -17.94 6.03
C ARG A 110 21.11 -18.49 5.79
N PHE A 111 21.02 -19.45 4.88
CA PHE A 111 19.77 -20.05 4.44
C PHE A 111 19.87 -21.57 4.57
N GLU A 112 18.93 -22.17 5.29
CA GLU A 112 18.87 -23.61 5.53
C GLU A 112 17.46 -24.13 5.19
N VAL A 113 17.36 -25.09 4.28
CA VAL A 113 16.12 -25.87 4.09
C VAL A 113 16.05 -26.88 5.22
N LEU A 114 15.09 -26.73 6.12
CA LEU A 114 14.88 -27.61 7.26
C LEU A 114 14.01 -28.82 6.91
N GLU A 115 12.98 -28.60 6.10
CA GLU A 115 12.04 -29.60 5.62
C GLU A 115 11.68 -29.30 4.16
N ASP A 116 11.58 -30.34 3.34
CA ASP A 116 11.19 -30.31 1.93
C ASP A 116 10.47 -31.63 1.63
N GLY A 117 9.22 -31.70 2.03
CA GLY A 117 8.36 -32.88 1.93
C GLY A 117 6.99 -32.53 1.33
N PRO A 118 6.22 -33.54 0.91
CA PRO A 118 4.94 -33.30 0.24
C PRO A 118 3.88 -32.67 1.15
N ASP A 119 4.02 -32.81 2.47
CA ASP A 119 3.04 -32.31 3.45
C ASP A 119 3.48 -30.97 4.06
N GLU A 120 4.77 -30.67 4.08
CA GLU A 120 5.35 -29.48 4.73
C GLU A 120 6.69 -29.09 4.08
N ALA A 121 6.92 -27.78 3.99
CA ALA A 121 8.24 -27.20 3.76
C ALA A 121 8.59 -26.22 4.87
N ALA A 122 9.88 -26.15 5.24
CA ALA A 122 10.38 -25.20 6.22
C ALA A 122 11.76 -24.66 5.86
N ILE A 123 11.91 -23.34 5.91
CA ILE A 123 13.16 -22.61 5.61
C ILE A 123 13.58 -21.83 6.83
N ARG A 124 14.85 -21.94 7.24
CA ARG A 124 15.47 -21.07 8.23
C ARG A 124 16.36 -20.05 7.56
N VAL A 125 16.19 -18.80 7.95
CA VAL A 125 17.03 -17.67 7.59
C VAL A 125 17.69 -17.15 8.86
N THR A 126 19.02 -16.98 8.83
CA THR A 126 19.77 -16.39 9.95
C THR A 126 20.56 -15.19 9.47
N ARG A 127 20.35 -14.02 10.10
CA ARG A 127 20.96 -12.73 9.75
C ARG A 127 21.43 -12.01 11.02
N ASP A 128 22.27 -11.00 10.87
CA ASP A 128 22.62 -10.08 11.96
C ASP A 128 21.92 -8.72 11.83
N TRP A 129 21.59 -8.14 12.98
CA TRP A 129 21.33 -6.72 13.15
C TRP A 129 22.20 -6.23 14.30
N GLU A 130 23.24 -5.44 13.99
CA GLU A 130 24.31 -5.12 14.94
C GLU A 130 24.88 -6.39 15.64
N GLU A 131 24.80 -6.49 16.97
CA GLU A 131 25.24 -7.65 17.75
C GLU A 131 24.10 -8.64 18.08
N VAL A 132 22.93 -8.47 17.45
CA VAL A 132 21.76 -9.35 17.60
C VAL A 132 21.70 -10.33 16.43
N THR A 133 21.61 -11.62 16.75
CA THR A 133 21.32 -12.65 15.74
C THR A 133 19.81 -12.78 15.58
N LEU A 134 19.33 -12.66 14.34
CA LEU A 134 17.95 -12.90 13.96
C LEU A 134 17.85 -14.27 13.31
N THR A 135 16.97 -15.14 13.83
CA THR A 135 16.68 -16.45 13.23
C THR A 135 15.19 -16.54 12.90
N THR A 136 14.85 -16.48 11.62
CA THR A 136 13.47 -16.60 11.12
C THR A 136 13.25 -17.98 10.52
N THR A 137 12.14 -18.63 10.86
CA THR A 137 11.67 -19.86 10.22
C THR A 137 10.35 -19.60 9.52
N TYR A 138 10.30 -19.89 8.22
CA TYR A 138 9.10 -19.90 7.39
C TYR A 138 8.64 -21.35 7.23
N ARG A 139 7.38 -21.66 7.51
CA ARG A 139 6.78 -22.99 7.33
C ARG A 139 5.50 -22.90 6.51
N LEU A 140 5.39 -23.75 5.49
CA LEU A 140 4.21 -23.90 4.65
C LEU A 140 3.73 -25.35 4.71
N GLU A 141 2.45 -25.55 5.00
CA GLU A 141 1.79 -26.86 5.01
C GLU A 141 0.95 -27.07 3.74
N SER A 142 0.73 -28.32 3.35
CA SER A 142 -0.17 -28.68 2.24
C SER A 142 -1.60 -28.20 2.50
N GLY A 143 -2.23 -27.57 1.50
CA GLY A 143 -3.60 -27.03 1.61
C GLY A 143 -3.75 -25.82 2.53
N SER A 144 -2.63 -25.20 2.96
CA SER A 144 -2.65 -24.00 3.79
C SER A 144 -2.54 -22.74 2.92
N ASP A 145 -3.44 -21.80 3.12
CA ASP A 145 -3.38 -20.43 2.62
C ASP A 145 -2.43 -19.54 3.44
N ARG A 146 -1.70 -20.13 4.40
CA ARG A 146 -0.86 -19.42 5.38
C ARG A 146 0.55 -19.98 5.45
N ILE A 147 1.51 -19.07 5.54
CA ILE A 147 2.90 -19.32 5.92
C ILE A 147 3.04 -18.97 7.41
N HIS A 148 3.40 -19.95 8.24
CA HIS A 148 3.74 -19.73 9.65
C HIS A 148 5.16 -19.18 9.75
N VAL A 149 5.32 -18.05 10.44
CA VAL A 149 6.59 -17.33 10.56
C VAL A 149 6.97 -17.12 12.01
N VAL A 150 8.18 -17.57 12.38
CA VAL A 150 8.71 -17.39 13.75
C VAL A 150 10.11 -16.79 13.68
N THR A 151 10.31 -15.64 14.33
CA THR A 151 11.61 -14.99 14.43
C THR A 151 12.08 -14.96 15.88
N THR A 152 13.32 -15.36 16.12
CA THR A 152 14.01 -15.19 17.40
C THR A 152 15.10 -14.14 17.26
N MET A 153 15.13 -13.19 18.19
CA MET A 153 16.22 -12.23 18.40
C MET A 153 17.08 -12.72 19.57
N ASP A 154 18.37 -12.95 19.32
CA ASP A 154 19.35 -13.34 20.33
C ASP A 154 20.40 -12.24 20.46
N ASN A 155 20.42 -11.50 21.58
CA ASN A 155 21.45 -10.49 21.82
C ASN A 155 22.76 -11.16 22.24
N THR A 156 23.68 -11.27 21.29
CA THR A 156 24.99 -11.93 21.48
C THR A 156 26.10 -10.98 21.90
N GLY A 157 25.80 -9.68 21.97
CA GLY A 157 26.74 -8.61 22.31
C GLY A 157 26.69 -8.15 23.76
N ASP A 158 27.35 -7.03 24.01
CA ASP A 158 27.41 -6.37 25.33
C ASP A 158 26.47 -5.14 25.42
N LYS A 159 25.91 -4.69 24.29
CA LYS A 159 24.98 -3.55 24.22
C LYS A 159 23.59 -3.96 24.69
N ALA A 160 22.99 -3.18 25.57
CA ALA A 160 21.57 -3.28 25.90
C ALA A 160 20.75 -2.45 24.89
N TYR A 161 19.65 -3.02 24.40
CA TYR A 161 18.69 -2.34 23.55
C TYR A 161 17.46 -2.00 24.38
N GLU A 162 17.13 -0.73 24.51
CA GLU A 162 16.01 -0.26 25.32
C GLU A 162 14.89 0.27 24.42
N SER A 163 13.66 -0.12 24.72
CA SER A 163 12.45 0.37 24.06
C SER A 163 12.46 0.25 22.52
N ILE A 164 13.06 -0.81 22.00
CA ILE A 164 13.04 -1.12 20.57
C ILE A 164 11.66 -1.61 20.14
N LEU A 165 11.34 -1.40 18.86
CA LEU A 165 10.09 -1.80 18.23
C LEU A 165 10.39 -2.88 17.19
N SER A 166 10.16 -4.13 17.55
CA SER A 166 10.51 -5.29 16.73
C SER A 166 9.25 -6.06 16.33
N GLY A 167 9.19 -6.53 15.08
CA GLY A 167 7.98 -7.17 14.57
C GLY A 167 7.97 -7.35 13.07
N TYR A 168 6.87 -7.92 12.57
CA TYR A 168 6.64 -8.20 11.16
C TYR A 168 5.98 -7.01 10.48
N VAL A 169 6.37 -6.80 9.24
CA VAL A 169 5.81 -5.77 8.36
C VAL A 169 5.25 -6.43 7.10
N MET A 170 4.27 -5.79 6.49
CA MET A 170 3.67 -6.21 5.23
C MET A 170 3.42 -5.00 4.34
N TRP A 171 4.23 -4.90 3.30
CA TRP A 171 4.21 -3.81 2.33
C TRP A 171 3.80 -4.37 0.96
N PRO A 172 2.59 -4.03 0.47
CA PRO A 172 2.08 -4.50 -0.80
C PRO A 172 2.41 -3.55 -1.96
N ASP A 173 2.45 -4.12 -3.17
CA ASP A 173 2.53 -3.40 -4.45
C ASP A 173 1.15 -2.89 -4.89
N GLY A 174 0.61 -1.93 -4.13
CA GLY A 174 -0.70 -1.38 -4.42
C GLY A 174 -1.82 -1.81 -3.46
N GLY A 175 -3.05 -1.42 -3.79
CA GLY A 175 -4.26 -1.78 -3.05
C GLY A 175 -4.58 -0.86 -1.87
N ASN A 176 -5.25 -1.43 -0.87
CA ASN A 176 -5.84 -0.75 0.27
C ASN A 176 -5.40 -1.44 1.57
N LEU A 177 -5.49 -0.72 2.68
CA LEU A 177 -5.12 -1.25 3.99
C LEU A 177 -6.33 -1.37 4.91
N PHE A 178 -6.29 -2.39 5.75
CA PHE A 178 -7.18 -2.57 6.88
C PHE A 178 -6.33 -2.86 8.11
N GLY A 179 -6.25 -1.89 9.03
CA GLY A 179 -5.62 -2.14 10.32
C GLY A 179 -6.44 -3.09 11.18
N PRO A 180 -5.92 -3.50 12.35
CA PRO A 180 -6.64 -4.35 13.28
C PRO A 180 -8.04 -3.83 13.54
N ALA A 181 -9.05 -4.71 13.51
CA ALA A 181 -10.42 -4.33 13.81
C ALA A 181 -10.51 -3.55 15.12
N GLY A 182 -11.28 -2.47 15.17
CA GLY A 182 -11.31 -1.51 16.29
C GLY A 182 -10.28 -0.38 16.21
N MET A 183 -9.36 -0.42 15.24
CA MET A 183 -8.31 0.60 15.03
C MET A 183 -8.45 1.31 13.67
N HIS A 184 -9.64 1.35 13.08
CA HIS A 184 -9.84 1.90 11.74
C HIS A 184 -9.37 3.37 11.65
N GLY A 185 -8.59 3.69 10.62
CA GLY A 185 -8.04 5.04 10.42
C GLY A 185 -6.89 5.43 11.35
N THR A 186 -6.39 4.52 12.19
CA THR A 186 -5.20 4.78 13.02
C THR A 186 -3.93 4.53 12.21
N GLU A 187 -3.07 5.55 12.11
CA GLU A 187 -1.80 5.44 11.36
C GLU A 187 -0.68 4.84 12.21
N GLU A 188 -0.53 5.28 13.45
CA GLU A 188 0.46 4.81 14.40
C GLU A 188 -0.12 4.85 15.82
N GLY A 189 0.31 3.94 16.70
CA GLY A 189 -0.13 3.96 18.10
C GLY A 189 -0.13 2.61 18.81
N GLU A 190 -0.66 2.60 20.03
CA GLU A 190 -0.88 1.38 20.83
C GLU A 190 -2.13 0.62 20.34
N THR A 191 -2.11 -0.71 20.39
CA THR A 191 -3.23 -1.56 19.94
C THR A 191 -4.26 -1.83 21.05
N THR A 192 -4.40 -0.93 22.02
CA THR A 192 -5.24 -1.14 23.22
C THR A 192 -6.71 -1.32 22.90
N ASP A 193 -7.19 -0.73 21.80
CA ASP A 193 -8.59 -0.76 21.38
C ASP A 193 -8.85 -1.82 20.28
N ALA A 194 -7.81 -2.58 19.88
CA ALA A 194 -7.94 -3.60 18.84
C ALA A 194 -8.74 -4.83 19.31
N PHE A 195 -9.68 -5.27 18.48
CA PHE A 195 -10.46 -6.50 18.66
C PHE A 195 -9.76 -7.72 18.05
N ALA A 196 -8.88 -7.47 17.09
CA ALA A 196 -8.14 -8.46 16.34
C ALA A 196 -6.63 -8.22 16.48
N ASP A 197 -5.86 -9.26 16.24
CA ASP A 197 -4.39 -9.29 16.26
C ASP A 197 -3.82 -9.53 14.86
N TRP A 198 -4.48 -8.98 13.85
CA TRP A 198 -4.11 -9.07 12.45
C TRP A 198 -4.43 -7.77 11.71
N SER A 199 -3.68 -7.48 10.64
CA SER A 199 -3.98 -6.43 9.66
C SER A 199 -3.98 -7.01 8.25
N ALA A 200 -4.55 -6.29 7.29
CA ALA A 200 -4.64 -6.74 5.91
C ALA A 200 -4.26 -5.66 4.90
N ALA A 201 -3.67 -6.11 3.79
CA ALA A 201 -3.54 -5.38 2.54
C ALA A 201 -4.42 -6.07 1.50
N TYR A 202 -5.20 -5.34 0.70
CA TYR A 202 -6.18 -5.97 -0.19
C TYR A 202 -6.60 -5.09 -1.38
N ASP A 203 -7.07 -5.74 -2.44
CA ASP A 203 -7.85 -5.12 -3.53
C ASP A 203 -8.91 -6.11 -4.04
N GLU A 204 -9.63 -5.80 -5.11
CA GLU A 204 -10.79 -6.57 -5.59
C GLU A 204 -10.50 -8.06 -5.87
N ASN A 205 -9.25 -8.41 -6.20
CA ASN A 205 -8.84 -9.73 -6.68
C ASN A 205 -7.58 -10.29 -6.00
N TRP A 206 -7.20 -9.76 -4.84
CA TRP A 206 -6.13 -10.30 -4.01
C TRP A 206 -6.23 -9.74 -2.58
N GLY A 207 -5.63 -10.45 -1.64
CA GLY A 207 -5.41 -9.93 -0.29
C GLY A 207 -4.25 -10.63 0.41
N PHE A 208 -3.69 -9.96 1.41
CA PHE A 208 -2.72 -10.52 2.34
C PHE A 208 -3.11 -10.12 3.76
N VAL A 209 -2.97 -11.05 4.70
CA VAL A 209 -3.24 -10.80 6.12
C VAL A 209 -2.00 -11.15 6.92
N LEU A 210 -1.54 -10.21 7.74
CA LEU A 210 -0.47 -10.44 8.69
C LEU A 210 -1.07 -10.63 10.08
N HIS A 211 -0.99 -11.85 10.60
CA HIS A 211 -1.40 -12.18 11.97
C HIS A 211 -0.19 -12.05 12.91
N ALA A 212 -0.28 -11.18 13.91
CA ALA A 212 0.79 -10.89 14.86
C ALA A 212 0.25 -10.83 16.32
N PRO A 213 0.04 -11.97 16.99
CA PRO A 213 -0.54 -12.02 18.35
C PRO A 213 0.29 -11.31 19.42
N TYR A 214 1.56 -11.05 19.14
CA TYR A 214 2.45 -10.33 20.04
C TYR A 214 2.31 -8.80 19.96
N MET A 215 1.63 -8.28 18.93
CA MET A 215 1.68 -6.85 18.64
C MET A 215 1.05 -6.02 19.76
N ASP A 216 1.74 -4.95 20.16
CA ASP A 216 1.21 -3.94 21.05
C ASP A 216 1.24 -2.53 20.42
N ARG A 217 1.86 -2.39 19.24
CA ARG A 217 1.97 -1.15 18.48
C ARG A 217 1.72 -1.40 17.00
N ILE A 218 1.15 -0.41 16.33
CA ILE A 218 1.11 -0.31 14.87
C ILE A 218 1.85 0.94 14.41
N ASP A 219 2.40 0.87 13.20
CA ASP A 219 2.98 2.01 12.47
C ASP A 219 2.56 1.91 10.99
N TYR A 220 2.72 2.99 10.23
CA TYR A 220 2.43 3.05 8.79
C TYR A 220 1.05 2.52 8.38
N SER A 221 -0.01 2.93 9.08
CA SER A 221 -1.38 2.47 8.85
C SER A 221 -1.53 0.94 8.98
N ALA A 222 -0.83 0.38 9.98
CA ALA A 222 -0.80 -1.04 10.31
C ALA A 222 -0.23 -1.97 9.24
N ARG A 223 0.62 -1.44 8.34
CA ARG A 223 1.57 -2.27 7.59
C ARG A 223 2.59 -2.90 8.54
N ASP A 224 2.92 -2.20 9.61
CA ASP A 224 3.91 -2.64 10.58
C ASP A 224 3.24 -3.01 11.90
N LEU A 225 3.45 -4.25 12.35
CA LEU A 225 2.90 -4.79 13.60
C LEU A 225 4.04 -5.08 14.57
N TYR A 226 4.22 -4.20 15.56
CA TYR A 226 5.37 -4.22 16.47
C TYR A 226 5.01 -4.63 17.89
N LEU A 227 5.99 -5.20 18.58
CA LEU A 227 6.05 -5.20 20.04
C LEU A 227 7.13 -4.21 20.50
N LYS A 228 6.78 -3.35 21.46
CA LYS A 228 7.75 -2.53 22.18
C LYS A 228 8.41 -3.32 23.31
N HIS A 229 9.74 -3.40 23.33
CA HIS A 229 10.46 -4.11 24.38
C HIS A 229 11.90 -3.67 24.59
N ASP A 230 12.51 -4.17 25.67
CA ASP A 230 13.95 -4.15 25.90
C ASP A 230 14.57 -5.50 25.50
N LEU A 231 15.87 -5.52 25.21
CA LEU A 231 16.65 -6.73 24.94
C LEU A 231 18.05 -6.58 25.56
N ALA A 232 18.24 -7.16 26.74
CA ALA A 232 19.50 -7.12 27.47
C ALA A 232 20.58 -8.04 26.86
N PRO A 233 21.87 -7.82 27.16
CA PRO A 233 22.95 -8.74 26.78
C PRO A 233 22.66 -10.18 27.20
N GLY A 234 22.73 -11.12 26.26
CA GLY A 234 22.43 -12.54 26.46
C GLY A 234 20.93 -12.88 26.58
N GLU A 235 20.02 -11.92 26.40
CA GLU A 235 18.58 -12.16 26.33
C GLU A 235 18.17 -12.62 24.93
N SER A 236 17.13 -13.47 24.89
CA SER A 236 16.46 -13.92 23.68
C SER A 236 14.99 -13.56 23.72
N ARG A 237 14.40 -13.20 22.58
CA ARG A 237 12.97 -12.93 22.42
C ARG A 237 12.44 -13.54 21.13
N SER A 238 11.22 -14.06 21.14
CA SER A 238 10.61 -14.69 19.96
C SER A 238 9.28 -14.04 19.59
N PHE A 239 9.03 -14.00 18.28
CA PHE A 239 7.89 -13.36 17.63
C PHE A 239 7.27 -14.37 16.67
N GLU A 240 6.02 -14.73 16.94
CA GLU A 240 5.27 -15.70 16.15
C GLU A 240 4.17 -14.98 15.37
N GLY A 241 4.02 -15.30 14.09
CA GLY A 241 2.99 -14.73 13.23
C GLY A 241 2.64 -15.65 12.05
N TRP A 242 1.68 -15.20 11.25
CA TRP A 242 1.27 -15.89 10.02
C TRP A 242 1.05 -14.88 8.90
N VAL A 243 1.53 -15.22 7.72
CA VAL A 243 1.25 -14.51 6.47
C VAL A 243 0.20 -15.31 5.74
N GLN A 244 -1.00 -14.79 5.62
CA GLN A 244 -2.11 -15.39 4.88
C GLN A 244 -2.22 -14.75 3.50
N VAL A 245 -2.46 -15.54 2.48
CA VAL A 245 -2.64 -15.10 1.10
C VAL A 245 -4.10 -15.38 0.69
N LEU A 246 -4.75 -14.38 0.10
CA LEU A 246 -6.17 -14.40 -0.26
C LEU A 246 -6.32 -14.23 -1.78
N ASP A 247 -7.28 -14.94 -2.37
CA ASP A 247 -7.58 -14.91 -3.80
C ASP A 247 -8.52 -13.76 -4.22
N ASP A 248 -9.13 -13.06 -3.26
CA ASP A 248 -9.88 -11.84 -3.48
C ASP A 248 -9.84 -10.89 -2.27
N GLY A 249 -10.56 -9.77 -2.38
CA GLY A 249 -10.59 -8.73 -1.36
C GLY A 249 -11.45 -9.03 -0.13
N SER A 250 -11.94 -10.25 0.05
CA SER A 250 -12.72 -10.66 1.24
C SER A 250 -11.83 -10.81 2.46
N LEU A 251 -12.20 -10.20 3.59
CA LEU A 251 -11.48 -10.38 4.86
C LEU A 251 -12.14 -11.42 5.78
N ALA A 252 -13.19 -12.11 5.31
CA ALA A 252 -13.79 -13.21 6.05
C ALA A 252 -12.79 -14.35 6.37
N PRO A 253 -11.87 -14.75 5.45
CA PRO A 253 -10.85 -15.76 5.77
C PRO A 253 -9.89 -15.37 6.89
N ALA A 254 -9.66 -14.07 7.12
CA ALA A 254 -8.86 -13.59 8.25
C ALA A 254 -9.55 -13.93 9.59
N VAL A 255 -10.88 -13.76 9.64
CA VAL A 255 -11.72 -14.09 10.79
C VAL A 255 -11.80 -15.59 10.99
N GLU A 256 -11.90 -16.38 9.92
CA GLU A 256 -11.85 -17.85 10.00
C GLU A 256 -10.52 -18.34 10.58
N ALA A 257 -9.40 -17.77 10.13
CA ALA A 257 -8.07 -18.05 10.67
C ALA A 257 -7.96 -17.65 12.15
N GLU A 258 -8.52 -16.50 12.54
CA GLU A 258 -8.61 -16.06 13.93
C GLU A 258 -9.42 -17.03 14.79
N VAL A 259 -10.60 -17.44 14.32
CA VAL A 259 -11.50 -18.40 14.99
C VAL A 259 -10.77 -19.72 15.23
N ALA A 260 -10.10 -20.25 14.22
CA ALA A 260 -9.34 -21.49 14.32
C ALA A 260 -8.18 -21.37 15.32
N ARG A 261 -7.38 -20.30 15.24
CA ARG A 261 -6.21 -20.09 16.11
C ARG A 261 -6.58 -19.86 17.57
N LYS A 262 -7.65 -19.10 17.82
CA LYS A 262 -8.10 -18.76 19.18
C LYS A 262 -9.11 -19.76 19.74
N GLY A 263 -9.57 -20.73 18.95
CA GLY A 263 -10.58 -21.72 19.35
C GLY A 263 -11.94 -21.09 19.68
N LEU A 264 -12.31 -20.04 18.94
CA LEU A 264 -13.58 -19.34 19.14
C LEU A 264 -14.75 -20.18 18.63
N LYS A 265 -15.94 -19.95 19.18
CA LYS A 265 -17.17 -20.45 18.58
C LYS A 265 -17.63 -19.48 17.51
N ALA A 266 -18.11 -20.00 16.39
CA ALA A 266 -18.60 -19.21 15.27
C ALA A 266 -19.95 -19.75 14.76
N GLY A 267 -20.68 -18.89 14.06
CA GLY A 267 -21.94 -19.20 13.39
C GLY A 267 -22.00 -18.61 12.00
N ALA A 268 -22.70 -19.30 11.10
CA ALA A 268 -22.85 -18.91 9.71
C ALA A 268 -23.91 -17.82 9.52
N VAL A 269 -23.59 -16.83 8.70
CA VAL A 269 -24.51 -15.81 8.20
C VAL A 269 -24.54 -15.87 6.68
N SER A 270 -25.73 -15.80 6.09
CA SER A 270 -25.91 -15.78 4.64
C SER A 270 -27.16 -15.01 4.24
N GLY A 271 -27.26 -14.62 2.98
CA GLY A 271 -28.46 -13.99 2.45
C GLY A 271 -28.28 -13.48 1.03
N ASP A 272 -29.33 -12.83 0.54
CA ASP A 272 -29.40 -12.23 -0.79
C ASP A 272 -29.36 -10.69 -0.73
N VAL A 273 -28.80 -10.07 -1.79
CA VAL A 273 -28.61 -8.63 -1.94
C VAL A 273 -29.23 -8.15 -3.26
N ALA A 274 -30.16 -7.22 -3.13
CA ALA A 274 -30.85 -6.57 -4.24
C ALA A 274 -30.94 -5.05 -4.03
N THR A 275 -31.22 -4.35 -5.13
CA THR A 275 -31.53 -2.92 -5.11
C THR A 275 -32.96 -2.66 -4.66
N GLU A 276 -33.28 -1.40 -4.34
CA GLU A 276 -34.66 -0.96 -4.04
C GLU A 276 -35.68 -1.25 -5.17
N SER A 277 -35.20 -1.47 -6.39
CA SER A 277 -36.00 -1.85 -7.57
C SER A 277 -36.14 -3.36 -7.76
N GLY A 278 -35.56 -4.16 -6.86
CA GLY A 278 -35.53 -5.63 -6.90
C GLY A 278 -34.52 -6.21 -7.89
N ALA A 279 -33.54 -5.43 -8.36
CA ALA A 279 -32.48 -5.93 -9.23
C ALA A 279 -31.37 -6.56 -8.39
N THR A 280 -30.89 -7.73 -8.81
CA THR A 280 -29.75 -8.40 -8.17
C THR A 280 -28.49 -7.55 -8.28
N VAL A 281 -27.74 -7.42 -7.19
CA VAL A 281 -26.41 -6.81 -7.18
C VAL A 281 -25.39 -7.92 -7.43
N ASP A 282 -24.62 -7.86 -8.52
CA ASP A 282 -23.79 -8.99 -8.95
C ASP A 282 -22.63 -9.30 -7.98
N ARG A 283 -21.92 -8.26 -7.54
CA ARG A 283 -20.78 -8.36 -6.60
C ARG A 283 -21.04 -7.50 -5.35
N PRO A 284 -21.98 -7.89 -4.47
CA PRO A 284 -22.21 -7.17 -3.24
C PRO A 284 -21.05 -7.39 -2.28
N VAL A 285 -20.83 -6.44 -1.38
CA VAL A 285 -19.91 -6.57 -0.25
C VAL A 285 -20.73 -6.38 1.02
N ILE A 286 -20.63 -7.34 1.94
CA ILE A 286 -21.27 -7.23 3.25
C ILE A 286 -20.22 -6.81 4.26
N VAL A 287 -20.38 -5.61 4.78
CA VAL A 287 -19.54 -5.08 5.85
C VAL A 287 -20.12 -5.49 7.20
N VAL A 288 -19.24 -5.94 8.08
CA VAL A 288 -19.54 -6.30 9.45
C VAL A 288 -18.90 -5.27 10.37
N GLU A 289 -19.73 -4.62 11.18
CA GLU A 289 -19.32 -3.71 12.25
C GLU A 289 -19.51 -4.40 13.61
N LYS A 290 -18.58 -4.16 14.54
CA LYS A 290 -18.64 -4.59 15.94
C LYS A 290 -18.40 -3.38 16.82
N ASP A 291 -19.31 -3.14 17.76
CA ASP A 291 -19.27 -1.97 18.64
C ASP A 291 -19.14 -0.62 17.89
N GLY A 292 -19.73 -0.55 16.68
CA GLY A 292 -19.69 0.63 15.81
C GLY A 292 -18.43 0.80 14.97
N GLU A 293 -17.46 -0.12 15.09
CA GLU A 293 -16.21 -0.10 14.33
C GLU A 293 -16.18 -1.24 13.29
N PRO A 294 -15.53 -1.04 12.13
CA PRO A 294 -15.29 -2.11 11.16
C PRO A 294 -14.60 -3.34 11.76
N TYR A 295 -15.17 -4.53 11.51
CA TYR A 295 -14.61 -5.81 11.95
C TYR A 295 -14.07 -6.65 10.78
N THR A 296 -14.88 -6.85 9.74
CA THR A 296 -14.50 -7.58 8.51
C THR A 296 -15.50 -7.27 7.38
N TRP A 297 -15.29 -7.85 6.19
CA TRP A 297 -16.30 -7.92 5.15
C TRP A 297 -16.13 -9.18 4.29
N THR A 298 -17.22 -9.59 3.64
CA THR A 298 -17.21 -10.68 2.65
C THR A 298 -17.69 -10.19 1.29
N LEU A 299 -17.15 -10.78 0.22
CA LEU A 299 -17.58 -10.54 -1.16
C LEU A 299 -18.61 -11.60 -1.56
N GLY A 300 -19.79 -11.14 -1.96
CA GLY A 300 -20.82 -11.98 -2.55
C GLY A 300 -20.68 -12.11 -4.07
N ARG A 301 -21.44 -13.05 -4.63
CA ARG A 301 -21.53 -13.29 -6.08
C ARG A 301 -22.96 -13.61 -6.49
N ASN A 302 -23.40 -13.06 -7.62
CA ASN A 302 -24.78 -13.17 -8.13
C ASN A 302 -25.83 -12.78 -7.08
N GLY A 303 -25.55 -11.77 -6.25
CA GLY A 303 -26.43 -11.29 -5.18
C GLY A 303 -26.39 -12.10 -3.90
N ALA A 304 -25.78 -13.28 -3.86
CA ALA A 304 -25.72 -14.08 -2.64
C ALA A 304 -24.38 -13.89 -1.91
N TYR A 305 -24.40 -13.99 -0.59
CA TYR A 305 -23.20 -13.99 0.24
C TYR A 305 -23.27 -15.03 1.37
N GLN A 306 -22.09 -15.38 1.88
CA GLN A 306 -21.95 -16.18 3.10
C GLN A 306 -20.65 -15.78 3.81
N LEU A 307 -20.67 -15.83 5.15
CA LEU A 307 -19.49 -15.72 6.00
C LEU A 307 -19.77 -16.36 7.36
N ASP A 308 -18.72 -16.80 8.04
CA ASP A 308 -18.78 -17.23 9.44
C ASP A 308 -18.26 -16.11 10.35
N LEU A 309 -18.93 -15.88 11.48
CA LEU A 309 -18.54 -14.88 12.47
C LEU A 309 -18.46 -15.50 13.87
N PRO A 310 -17.54 -15.06 14.74
CA PRO A 310 -17.54 -15.48 16.14
C PRO A 310 -18.87 -15.18 16.83
N GLU A 311 -19.29 -16.02 17.79
CA GLU A 311 -20.49 -15.76 18.61
C GLU A 311 -20.41 -14.36 19.24
N GLY A 312 -21.45 -13.55 19.03
CA GLY A 312 -21.44 -12.13 19.44
C GLY A 312 -22.52 -11.31 18.75
N ASP A 313 -22.60 -10.03 19.09
CA ASP A 313 -23.51 -9.06 18.50
C ASP A 313 -22.76 -8.19 17.48
N TYR A 314 -23.37 -7.96 16.32
CA TYR A 314 -22.79 -7.20 15.20
C TYR A 314 -23.85 -6.34 14.50
N GLU A 315 -23.40 -5.40 13.69
CA GLU A 315 -24.23 -4.71 12.70
C GLU A 315 -23.71 -5.03 11.29
N LEU A 316 -24.61 -5.38 10.39
CA LEU A 316 -24.28 -5.68 9.00
C LEU A 316 -24.93 -4.66 8.07
N TYR A 317 -24.22 -4.26 7.02
CA TYR A 317 -24.80 -3.57 5.88
C TYR A 317 -24.19 -4.07 4.57
N ALA A 318 -24.99 -4.02 3.52
CA ALA A 318 -24.58 -4.35 2.17
C ALA A 318 -24.20 -3.07 1.40
N THR A 319 -23.17 -3.18 0.59
CA THR A 319 -22.72 -2.13 -0.32
C THR A 319 -22.17 -2.75 -1.60
N ALA A 320 -21.80 -1.93 -2.58
CA ALA A 320 -21.17 -2.36 -3.82
C ALA A 320 -20.51 -1.16 -4.51
N ARG A 321 -19.75 -1.40 -5.58
CA ARG A 321 -19.01 -0.36 -6.31
C ARG A 321 -19.94 0.76 -6.78
N GLY A 322 -19.80 1.94 -6.16
CA GLY A 322 -20.62 3.13 -6.44
C GLY A 322 -22.07 3.05 -5.96
N PHE A 323 -22.51 2.00 -5.27
CA PHE A 323 -23.85 1.92 -4.68
C PHE A 323 -23.90 2.68 -3.36
N ALA A 324 -25.08 3.19 -3.00
CA ALA A 324 -25.30 3.64 -1.62
C ALA A 324 -25.41 2.43 -0.69
N ASP A 325 -24.95 2.60 0.54
CA ASP A 325 -25.04 1.56 1.57
C ASP A 325 -26.51 1.26 1.89
N SER A 326 -26.80 -0.01 2.16
CA SER A 326 -28.09 -0.44 2.72
C SER A 326 -28.32 0.15 4.11
N ALA A 327 -29.54 0.02 4.62
CA ALA A 327 -29.75 0.12 6.06
C ALA A 327 -28.89 -0.92 6.82
N ARG A 328 -28.37 -0.51 7.99
CA ARG A 328 -27.71 -1.42 8.93
C ARG A 328 -28.73 -2.33 9.61
N GLN A 329 -28.38 -3.61 9.76
CA GLN A 329 -29.17 -4.61 10.47
C GLN A 329 -28.37 -5.17 11.64
N SER A 330 -28.89 -5.01 12.86
CA SER A 330 -28.29 -5.61 14.05
C SER A 330 -28.58 -7.11 14.11
N VAL A 331 -27.55 -7.92 14.36
CA VAL A 331 -27.62 -9.39 14.41
C VAL A 331 -26.92 -9.93 15.65
N SER A 332 -27.39 -11.08 16.13
CA SER A 332 -26.74 -11.84 17.20
C SER A 332 -26.35 -13.21 16.67
N ILE A 333 -25.06 -13.49 16.62
CA ILE A 333 -24.49 -14.73 16.09
C ILE A 333 -24.41 -15.76 17.21
N GLY A 334 -25.06 -16.90 16.96
CA GLY A 334 -25.03 -18.09 17.80
C GLY A 334 -24.53 -19.29 17.00
N SER A 335 -24.88 -20.49 17.46
CA SER A 335 -24.50 -21.74 16.78
C SER A 335 -25.41 -22.14 15.62
N GLU A 336 -26.58 -21.52 15.49
CA GLU A 336 -27.52 -21.79 14.40
C GLU A 336 -27.27 -20.82 13.24
N PRO A 337 -27.35 -21.28 11.97
CA PRO A 337 -27.23 -20.40 10.81
C PRO A 337 -28.28 -19.28 10.81
N LEU A 338 -27.85 -18.07 10.46
CA LEU A 338 -28.69 -16.87 10.39
C LEU A 338 -28.83 -16.39 8.94
N ALA A 339 -30.06 -16.11 8.52
CA ALA A 339 -30.36 -15.52 7.21
C ALA A 339 -30.61 -14.01 7.35
N VAL A 340 -29.93 -13.19 6.54
CA VAL A 340 -30.02 -11.72 6.55
C VAL A 340 -30.00 -11.20 5.11
N ASP A 341 -31.13 -10.70 4.63
CA ASP A 341 -31.28 -10.19 3.26
C ASP A 341 -31.24 -8.66 3.23
N PHE A 342 -30.75 -8.09 2.12
CA PHE A 342 -30.73 -6.65 1.86
C PHE A 342 -31.43 -6.34 0.53
N ASP A 343 -32.41 -5.45 0.52
CA ASP A 343 -33.23 -5.14 -0.66
C ASP A 343 -33.37 -3.64 -0.96
N ASP A 344 -32.54 -2.79 -0.34
CA ASP A 344 -32.66 -1.34 -0.36
C ASP A 344 -31.44 -0.60 -0.92
N LEU A 345 -30.49 -1.31 -1.56
CA LEU A 345 -29.33 -0.66 -2.18
C LEU A 345 -29.77 0.26 -3.32
N LYS A 346 -29.15 1.44 -3.41
CA LYS A 346 -29.41 2.39 -4.50
C LYS A 346 -28.31 2.35 -5.53
N ALA A 347 -28.72 2.29 -6.79
CA ALA A 347 -27.80 2.23 -7.92
C ALA A 347 -26.91 3.49 -8.01
N PRO A 348 -25.68 3.37 -8.56
CA PRO A 348 -24.77 4.49 -8.71
C PRO A 348 -25.37 5.64 -9.53
N GLY A 349 -25.05 6.86 -9.13
CA GLY A 349 -25.20 8.06 -9.96
C GLY A 349 -23.86 8.51 -10.54
N GLN A 350 -23.87 9.59 -11.32
CA GLN A 350 -22.66 10.17 -11.89
C GLN A 350 -22.59 11.69 -11.71
N VAL A 351 -21.38 12.22 -11.53
CA VAL A 351 -21.09 13.65 -11.57
C VAL A 351 -20.05 13.93 -12.66
N ALA A 352 -20.42 14.79 -13.61
CA ALA A 352 -19.55 15.27 -14.68
C ALA A 352 -19.06 16.69 -14.35
N PHE A 353 -17.79 16.83 -14.01
CA PHE A 353 -17.16 18.11 -13.70
C PHE A 353 -16.58 18.78 -14.95
N GLU A 354 -16.73 20.09 -15.01
CA GLU A 354 -16.04 20.99 -15.95
C GLU A 354 -15.37 22.13 -15.17
N VAL A 355 -14.03 22.10 -15.07
CA VAL A 355 -13.26 23.04 -14.26
C VAL A 355 -12.50 24.02 -15.15
N THR A 356 -12.66 25.31 -14.87
CA THR A 356 -12.04 26.40 -15.65
C THR A 356 -11.37 27.44 -14.77
N ASP A 357 -10.42 28.18 -15.34
CA ASP A 357 -9.91 29.40 -14.73
C ASP A 357 -10.97 30.50 -14.79
N LYS A 358 -11.23 31.16 -13.66
CA LYS A 358 -12.28 32.19 -13.57
C LYS A 358 -11.98 33.45 -14.38
N ALA A 359 -10.71 33.79 -14.59
CA ALA A 359 -10.31 35.00 -15.30
C ALA A 359 -10.25 34.81 -16.81
N THR A 360 -9.79 33.64 -17.28
CA THR A 360 -9.62 33.36 -18.72
C THR A 360 -10.74 32.52 -19.32
N GLY A 361 -11.42 31.70 -18.52
CA GLY A 361 -12.39 30.70 -18.99
C GLY A 361 -11.76 29.45 -19.61
N GLU A 362 -10.42 29.36 -19.62
CA GLU A 362 -9.70 28.19 -20.12
C GLU A 362 -9.84 27.00 -19.15
N PRO A 363 -9.86 25.74 -19.63
CA PRO A 363 -9.88 24.58 -18.76
C PRO A 363 -8.65 24.51 -17.83
N LEU A 364 -8.85 24.03 -16.61
CA LEU A 364 -7.77 23.84 -15.62
C LEU A 364 -7.67 22.40 -15.19
N ASP A 365 -6.46 21.84 -15.15
CA ASP A 365 -6.24 20.57 -14.46
C ASP A 365 -6.61 20.72 -12.98
N ALA A 366 -7.37 19.77 -12.45
CA ALA A 366 -7.98 19.93 -11.14
C ALA A 366 -7.92 18.66 -10.32
N LYS A 367 -7.67 18.83 -9.02
CA LYS A 367 -7.93 17.83 -7.97
C LYS A 367 -9.35 18.05 -7.48
N ILE A 368 -10.16 17.00 -7.53
CA ILE A 368 -11.56 16.98 -7.10
C ILE A 368 -11.66 16.00 -5.95
N GLN A 369 -12.01 16.47 -4.76
CA GLN A 369 -12.04 15.66 -3.55
C GLN A 369 -13.40 15.73 -2.88
N ILE A 370 -13.91 14.60 -2.39
CA ILE A 370 -15.10 14.58 -1.53
C ILE A 370 -14.69 15.18 -0.18
N ALA A 371 -15.25 16.35 0.15
CA ALA A 371 -15.08 16.99 1.45
C ALA A 371 -16.15 16.54 2.44
N GLU A 372 -17.40 16.38 1.98
CA GLU A 372 -18.53 15.88 2.75
C GLU A 372 -19.37 14.96 1.86
N GLY A 373 -19.96 13.91 2.43
CA GLY A 373 -20.74 12.89 1.70
C GLY A 373 -20.26 11.47 2.00
N GLN A 374 -20.87 10.48 1.35
CA GLN A 374 -20.50 9.07 1.56
C GLN A 374 -19.12 8.77 0.96
N THR A 375 -18.28 8.07 1.70
CA THR A 375 -17.04 7.46 1.20
C THR A 375 -17.06 5.98 1.52
N PRO A 376 -16.72 5.09 0.56
CA PRO A 376 -16.75 3.66 0.83
C PRO A 376 -15.67 3.30 1.86
N LEU A 377 -16.06 2.46 2.82
CA LEU A 377 -15.13 1.87 3.79
C LEU A 377 -14.14 0.92 3.09
N VAL A 378 -14.67 0.06 2.20
CA VAL A 378 -13.88 -0.91 1.45
C VAL A 378 -13.27 -0.21 0.24
N GLY A 379 -11.94 -0.05 0.26
CA GLY A 379 -11.26 0.94 -0.57
C GLY A 379 -11.34 0.68 -2.08
N PHE A 380 -11.42 -0.58 -2.52
CA PHE A 380 -11.58 -0.88 -3.94
C PHE A 380 -12.98 -0.52 -4.48
N LEU A 381 -13.99 -0.28 -3.65
CA LEU A 381 -15.36 0.04 -4.10
C LEU A 381 -15.53 1.48 -4.62
N GLY A 382 -14.59 2.38 -4.32
CA GLY A 382 -14.63 3.76 -4.79
C GLY A 382 -13.51 4.62 -4.21
N ARG A 383 -13.47 5.89 -4.61
CA ARG A 383 -12.35 6.79 -4.28
C ARG A 383 -12.85 8.09 -3.69
N LYS A 384 -12.02 8.73 -2.86
CA LYS A 384 -12.29 10.06 -2.30
C LYS A 384 -11.74 11.21 -3.15
N THR A 385 -10.69 10.94 -3.92
CA THR A 385 -9.98 11.92 -4.74
C THR A 385 -10.00 11.50 -6.20
N PHE A 386 -10.21 12.48 -7.06
CA PHE A 386 -10.22 12.36 -8.50
C PHE A 386 -9.38 13.48 -9.11
N PHE A 387 -8.91 13.27 -10.33
CA PHE A 387 -8.24 14.29 -11.13
C PHE A 387 -8.98 14.49 -12.44
N SER A 388 -8.89 15.67 -13.03
CA SER A 388 -9.27 15.87 -14.44
C SER A 388 -8.55 14.89 -15.36
N GLU A 389 -9.15 14.54 -16.49
CA GLU A 389 -8.53 13.66 -17.48
C GLU A 389 -7.29 14.29 -18.10
N LEU A 390 -6.33 13.43 -18.46
CA LEU A 390 -5.08 13.89 -19.06
C LEU A 390 -5.32 14.48 -20.46
N ASP A 391 -6.16 13.85 -21.27
CA ASP A 391 -6.48 14.24 -22.65
C ASP A 391 -7.63 15.26 -22.77
N ALA A 392 -8.37 15.49 -21.68
CA ALA A 392 -9.43 16.48 -21.59
C ALA A 392 -9.27 17.32 -20.30
N PRO A 393 -8.35 18.31 -20.29
CA PRO A 393 -8.10 19.15 -19.12
C PRO A 393 -9.39 19.77 -18.56
N GLY A 394 -9.49 19.81 -17.25
CA GLY A 394 -10.67 20.30 -16.53
C GLY A 394 -11.91 19.41 -16.58
N LYS A 395 -11.92 18.28 -17.30
CA LYS A 395 -13.07 17.39 -17.35
C LYS A 395 -12.85 16.14 -16.51
N ARG A 396 -13.89 15.68 -15.82
CA ARG A 396 -13.91 14.37 -15.13
C ARG A 396 -15.34 13.90 -14.93
N THR A 397 -15.63 12.65 -15.26
CA THR A 397 -16.89 11.99 -14.86
C THR A 397 -16.59 10.95 -13.79
N VAL A 398 -17.29 11.04 -12.66
CA VAL A 398 -17.15 10.08 -11.54
C VAL A 398 -18.46 9.34 -11.34
N SER A 399 -18.38 8.01 -11.19
CA SER A 399 -19.50 7.18 -10.72
C SER A 399 -19.41 7.07 -9.20
N ILE A 400 -20.50 7.37 -8.50
CA ILE A 400 -20.51 7.47 -7.04
C ILE A 400 -21.89 7.10 -6.47
N ALA A 401 -21.93 6.73 -5.19
CA ALA A 401 -23.17 6.50 -4.46
C ALA A 401 -24.10 7.72 -4.54
N PRO A 402 -25.41 7.53 -4.80
CA PRO A 402 -26.36 8.63 -4.79
C PRO A 402 -26.48 9.24 -3.38
N GLY A 403 -26.57 10.56 -3.29
CA GLY A 403 -26.58 11.28 -2.02
C GLY A 403 -26.23 12.76 -2.14
N GLU A 404 -26.07 13.41 -1.00
CA GLU A 404 -25.64 14.81 -0.92
C GLU A 404 -24.13 14.87 -0.69
N TYR A 405 -23.44 15.66 -1.50
CA TYR A 405 -21.99 15.81 -1.43
C TYR A 405 -21.58 17.28 -1.36
N VAL A 406 -20.45 17.53 -0.72
CA VAL A 406 -19.64 18.73 -0.93
C VAL A 406 -18.32 18.28 -1.53
N PHE A 407 -18.02 18.76 -2.74
CA PHE A 407 -16.73 18.55 -3.39
C PHE A 407 -15.84 19.77 -3.19
N GLU A 408 -14.57 19.53 -2.87
CA GLU A 408 -13.51 20.53 -2.95
C GLU A 408 -12.78 20.38 -4.29
N VAL A 409 -12.79 21.44 -5.09
CA VAL A 409 -12.15 21.50 -6.40
C VAL A 409 -10.97 22.47 -6.34
N ALA A 410 -9.79 21.97 -6.64
CA ALA A 410 -8.52 22.66 -6.40
C ALA A 410 -7.59 22.62 -7.62
N HIS A 411 -6.88 23.72 -7.85
CA HIS A 411 -5.76 23.82 -8.79
C HIS A 411 -4.61 24.57 -8.13
N GLY A 412 -3.46 23.93 -7.92
CA GLY A 412 -2.27 24.54 -7.31
C GLY A 412 -2.47 25.20 -5.95
N THR A 413 -3.44 24.72 -5.17
CA THR A 413 -3.77 25.25 -3.85
C THR A 413 -2.75 24.80 -2.78
N PRO A 414 -2.51 25.61 -1.74
CA PRO A 414 -3.04 26.96 -1.50
C PRO A 414 -2.18 28.07 -2.13
N PHE A 415 -1.21 27.72 -2.98
CA PHE A 415 -0.17 28.65 -3.41
C PHE A 415 -0.59 29.50 -4.62
N LEU A 416 -1.10 28.86 -5.68
CA LEU A 416 -1.49 29.49 -6.94
C LEU A 416 -2.95 29.95 -6.97
N ALA A 417 -3.81 29.28 -6.20
CA ALA A 417 -5.25 29.53 -6.16
C ALA A 417 -5.84 29.17 -4.78
N THR A 418 -7.11 29.54 -4.61
CA THR A 418 -7.97 29.04 -3.54
C THR A 418 -8.86 27.93 -4.10
N SER A 419 -9.12 26.87 -3.33
CA SER A 419 -10.09 25.84 -3.71
C SER A 419 -11.52 26.38 -3.71
N GLU A 420 -12.39 25.77 -4.51
CA GLU A 420 -13.82 26.05 -4.55
C GLU A 420 -14.58 24.85 -3.95
N LYS A 421 -15.59 25.12 -3.13
CA LYS A 421 -16.48 24.08 -2.58
C LYS A 421 -17.82 24.11 -3.30
N VAL A 422 -18.26 22.95 -3.80
CA VAL A 422 -19.51 22.82 -4.57
C VAL A 422 -20.39 21.77 -3.94
N SER A 423 -21.63 22.14 -3.62
CA SER A 423 -22.65 21.22 -3.14
C SER A 423 -23.37 20.57 -4.31
N VAL A 424 -23.45 19.25 -4.32
CA VAL A 424 -24.01 18.45 -5.42
C VAL A 424 -24.93 17.39 -4.85
N THR A 425 -26.17 17.36 -5.32
CA THR A 425 -27.10 16.26 -5.08
C THR A 425 -26.95 15.25 -6.22
N VAL A 426 -26.53 14.02 -5.90
CA VAL A 426 -26.34 12.94 -6.87
C VAL A 426 -27.56 12.01 -6.88
N PRO A 427 -28.41 12.06 -7.92
CA PRO A 427 -29.54 11.13 -8.07
C PRO A 427 -29.09 9.71 -8.46
N SER A 428 -29.85 8.72 -8.01
CA SER A 428 -29.66 7.30 -8.36
C SER A 428 -29.87 7.07 -9.85
N GLY A 429 -28.91 6.42 -10.52
CA GLY A 429 -29.00 6.05 -11.94
C GLY A 429 -28.94 7.22 -12.94
N GLU A 430 -28.64 8.43 -12.49
CA GLU A 430 -28.65 9.65 -13.30
C GLU A 430 -27.29 10.36 -13.29
N THR A 431 -27.08 11.31 -14.21
CA THR A 431 -25.85 12.11 -14.32
C THR A 431 -26.15 13.58 -14.06
N VAL A 432 -25.37 14.20 -13.17
CA VAL A 432 -25.39 15.64 -12.91
C VAL A 432 -24.12 16.28 -13.49
N THR A 433 -24.23 17.49 -14.03
CA THR A 433 -23.09 18.24 -14.58
C THR A 433 -22.81 19.46 -13.70
N GLU A 434 -21.56 19.62 -13.30
CA GLU A 434 -21.09 20.68 -12.41
C GLU A 434 -19.96 21.49 -13.07
N SER A 435 -20.24 22.76 -13.37
CA SER A 435 -19.23 23.69 -13.89
C SER A 435 -18.64 24.52 -12.75
N VAL A 436 -17.31 24.45 -12.58
CA VAL A 436 -16.60 25.06 -11.45
C VAL A 436 -15.52 26.00 -11.96
N SER A 437 -15.57 27.28 -11.58
CA SER A 437 -14.58 28.27 -11.96
C SER A 437 -13.65 28.62 -10.79
N VAL A 438 -12.38 28.19 -10.88
CA VAL A 438 -11.37 28.38 -9.83
C VAL A 438 -10.69 29.74 -9.95
N THR A 439 -10.49 30.43 -8.83
CA THR A 439 -9.82 31.74 -8.79
C THR A 439 -8.31 31.59 -8.55
N ARG A 440 -7.48 31.77 -9.59
CA ARG A 440 -6.02 31.89 -9.43
C ARG A 440 -5.64 33.25 -8.85
N THR A 441 -4.80 33.24 -7.82
CA THR A 441 -4.36 34.44 -7.08
C THR A 441 -2.96 34.91 -7.47
N THR A 442 -2.14 34.03 -8.04
CA THR A 442 -0.78 34.35 -8.47
C THR A 442 -0.35 33.54 -9.69
N THR A 443 0.70 34.01 -10.36
CA THR A 443 1.27 33.41 -11.58
C THR A 443 2.79 33.61 -11.56
N PRO A 444 3.53 32.83 -10.74
CA PRO A 444 4.96 33.04 -10.48
C PRO A 444 5.82 32.97 -11.74
N ASN A 445 5.43 32.13 -12.68
CA ASN A 445 6.12 31.94 -13.96
C ASN A 445 6.17 33.21 -14.84
N HIS A 446 5.27 34.19 -14.66
CA HIS A 446 5.42 35.54 -15.26
C HIS A 446 6.67 36.30 -14.78
N ARG A 447 7.33 35.83 -13.71
CA ARG A 447 8.57 36.37 -13.14
C ARG A 447 9.71 35.35 -13.19
N ASP A 448 9.62 34.38 -14.10
CA ASP A 448 10.58 33.30 -14.30
C ASP A 448 10.75 32.41 -13.05
N TRP A 449 9.70 32.26 -12.22
CA TRP A 449 9.67 31.28 -11.14
C TRP A 449 8.83 30.07 -11.53
N PHE A 450 9.42 28.88 -11.46
CA PHE A 450 8.81 27.62 -11.89
C PHE A 450 8.66 26.66 -10.71
N ALA A 451 7.50 26.02 -10.60
CA ALA A 451 7.16 25.07 -9.55
C ALA A 451 7.44 23.62 -9.99
N ALA A 452 8.06 22.85 -9.11
CA ALA A 452 8.22 21.40 -9.26
C ALA A 452 8.09 20.71 -7.89
N ASP A 453 7.73 19.43 -7.94
CA ASP A 453 7.81 18.48 -6.85
C ASP A 453 9.05 17.61 -7.09
N MET A 454 10.06 17.69 -6.21
CA MET A 454 11.37 17.10 -6.47
C MET A 454 11.54 15.67 -5.91
N HIS A 455 10.45 15.04 -5.47
CA HIS A 455 10.46 13.68 -4.92
C HIS A 455 9.04 13.08 -4.98
N HIS A 456 8.78 12.19 -5.94
CA HIS A 456 7.44 11.62 -6.19
C HIS A 456 7.57 10.21 -6.79
N HIS A 457 6.74 9.27 -6.32
CA HIS A 457 6.75 7.85 -6.67
C HIS A 457 5.52 7.43 -7.48
N SER A 458 5.68 6.45 -8.35
CA SER A 458 4.61 5.88 -9.19
C SER A 458 4.01 4.61 -8.58
N ASP A 459 3.90 3.52 -9.32
CA ASP A 459 3.34 2.22 -8.92
C ASP A 459 4.43 1.16 -8.71
N VAL A 460 5.54 1.59 -8.12
CA VAL A 460 6.68 0.76 -7.74
C VAL A 460 6.79 0.72 -6.22
N LEU A 461 6.89 -0.48 -5.64
CA LEU A 461 7.03 -0.72 -4.20
C LEU A 461 5.92 -0.05 -3.37
N ASP A 462 6.28 0.88 -2.48
CA ASP A 462 5.33 1.65 -1.69
C ASP A 462 4.58 2.73 -2.50
N GLY A 463 4.83 2.84 -3.80
CA GLY A 463 4.03 3.58 -4.75
C GLY A 463 2.78 2.82 -5.22
N PHE A 464 1.63 3.48 -5.23
CA PHE A 464 0.33 2.90 -5.60
C PHE A 464 -0.26 3.52 -6.88
N THR A 465 0.49 4.37 -7.59
CA THR A 465 -0.09 5.26 -8.61
C THR A 465 0.64 5.18 -9.94
N GLY A 466 -0.03 4.60 -10.94
CA GLY A 466 0.54 4.53 -12.28
C GLY A 466 0.91 5.89 -12.88
N PRO A 467 1.89 5.94 -13.80
CA PRO A 467 2.46 7.17 -14.38
C PRO A 467 1.43 8.22 -14.82
N GLU A 468 0.34 7.83 -15.49
CA GLU A 468 -0.71 8.76 -15.93
C GLU A 468 -1.29 9.57 -14.77
N TYR A 469 -1.57 8.91 -13.64
CA TYR A 469 -2.14 9.59 -12.47
C TYR A 469 -1.11 10.42 -11.72
N VAL A 470 0.18 10.06 -11.77
CA VAL A 470 1.28 10.92 -11.30
C VAL A 470 1.27 12.23 -12.06
N VAL A 471 1.30 12.20 -13.41
CA VAL A 471 1.23 13.42 -14.24
C VAL A 471 -0.02 14.23 -13.93
N ARG A 472 -1.20 13.60 -13.90
CA ARG A 472 -2.46 14.30 -13.60
C ARG A 472 -2.44 14.99 -12.25
N SER A 473 -1.87 14.34 -11.23
CA SER A 473 -1.76 14.90 -9.88
C SER A 473 -0.83 16.11 -9.83
N GLN A 474 0.32 16.04 -10.52
CA GLN A 474 1.30 17.13 -10.61
C GLN A 474 0.74 18.33 -11.39
N LEU A 475 0.00 18.10 -12.47
CA LEU A 475 -0.67 19.16 -13.24
C LEU A 475 -1.81 19.81 -12.44
N ALA A 476 -2.61 19.01 -11.71
CA ALA A 476 -3.63 19.53 -10.81
C ALA A 476 -3.02 20.33 -9.65
N ALA A 477 -1.82 19.97 -9.19
CA ALA A 477 -1.04 20.78 -8.26
C ALA A 477 -0.41 22.02 -8.91
N GLY A 478 -0.64 22.28 -10.21
CA GLY A 478 -0.17 23.47 -10.90
C GLY A 478 1.36 23.54 -11.03
N LEU A 479 2.03 22.39 -11.03
CA LEU A 479 3.47 22.30 -11.25
C LEU A 479 3.81 22.63 -12.71
N ASP A 480 4.90 23.36 -12.92
CA ASP A 480 5.40 23.73 -14.24
C ASP A 480 6.29 22.63 -14.85
N LEU A 481 6.79 21.70 -14.02
CA LEU A 481 7.59 20.55 -14.41
C LEU A 481 7.01 19.29 -13.77
N THR A 482 7.13 18.18 -14.48
CA THR A 482 6.85 16.85 -13.95
C THR A 482 8.13 16.15 -13.52
N LEU A 483 8.05 15.27 -12.53
CA LEU A 483 9.17 14.44 -12.05
C LEU A 483 8.67 13.06 -11.63
N LEU A 484 9.50 12.04 -11.80
CA LEU A 484 9.30 10.71 -11.23
C LEU A 484 10.63 10.20 -10.69
N SER A 485 10.62 9.64 -9.48
CA SER A 485 11.81 9.19 -8.76
C SER A 485 11.59 7.86 -8.04
N ASP A 486 11.16 6.81 -8.75
CA ASP A 486 10.88 5.51 -8.13
C ASP A 486 12.10 4.91 -7.41
N HIS A 487 11.82 4.10 -6.39
CA HIS A 487 12.82 3.38 -5.61
C HIS A 487 13.61 2.39 -6.47
N ASP A 488 14.93 2.60 -6.57
CA ASP A 488 15.92 1.69 -7.17
C ASP A 488 15.59 1.20 -8.60
N THR A 489 14.72 1.93 -9.32
CA THR A 489 14.33 1.59 -10.70
C THR A 489 14.05 2.83 -11.54
N MET A 490 14.11 2.64 -12.85
CA MET A 490 13.79 3.65 -13.87
C MET A 490 12.73 3.15 -14.86
N ALA A 491 12.03 2.06 -14.53
CA ALA A 491 11.12 1.35 -15.43
C ALA A 491 10.02 2.25 -16.02
N ASN A 492 9.52 3.20 -15.24
CA ASN A 492 8.39 4.06 -15.62
C ASN A 492 8.80 5.39 -16.26
N LEU A 493 10.10 5.67 -16.45
CA LEU A 493 10.56 6.96 -16.97
C LEU A 493 10.17 7.20 -18.44
N ASP A 494 10.19 6.15 -19.28
CA ASP A 494 9.78 6.26 -20.69
C ASP A 494 8.29 6.61 -20.81
N GLU A 495 7.44 5.96 -20.01
CA GLU A 495 6.01 6.25 -19.98
C GLU A 495 5.73 7.66 -19.47
N MET A 496 6.36 8.08 -18.36
CA MET A 496 6.25 9.45 -17.85
C MET A 496 6.69 10.48 -18.88
N ALA A 497 7.79 10.25 -19.59
CA ALA A 497 8.27 11.16 -20.62
C ALA A 497 7.23 11.35 -21.74
N ALA A 498 6.61 10.26 -22.21
CA ALA A 498 5.58 10.31 -23.24
C ALA A 498 4.31 11.05 -22.77
N LEU A 499 3.87 10.81 -21.54
CA LEU A 499 2.69 11.46 -20.95
C LEU A 499 2.92 12.97 -20.71
N SER A 500 4.12 13.34 -20.26
CA SER A 500 4.51 14.74 -20.10
C SER A 500 4.66 15.47 -21.43
N GLU A 501 5.19 14.79 -22.47
CA GLU A 501 5.23 15.31 -23.85
C GLU A 501 3.81 15.55 -24.40
N GLN A 502 2.87 14.63 -24.18
CA GLN A 502 1.47 14.79 -24.58
C GLN A 502 0.85 16.10 -24.03
N ARG A 503 1.29 16.53 -22.85
CA ARG A 503 0.85 17.76 -22.19
C ARG A 503 1.74 18.96 -22.46
N ASN A 504 2.83 18.79 -23.21
CA ASN A 504 3.86 19.80 -23.48
C ASN A 504 4.44 20.39 -22.17
N VAL A 505 4.72 19.52 -21.20
CA VAL A 505 5.29 19.86 -19.90
C VAL A 505 6.69 19.22 -19.78
N PRO A 506 7.72 19.98 -19.39
CA PRO A 506 9.05 19.41 -19.16
C PRO A 506 9.02 18.29 -18.11
N PHE A 507 9.80 17.25 -18.36
CA PHE A 507 9.96 16.11 -17.46
C PHE A 507 11.39 16.05 -16.90
N ILE A 508 11.49 15.84 -15.59
CA ILE A 508 12.74 15.58 -14.87
C ILE A 508 12.76 14.08 -14.54
N PRO A 509 13.44 13.24 -15.34
CA PRO A 509 13.65 11.84 -14.99
C PRO A 509 14.55 11.73 -13.76
N SER A 510 14.16 10.95 -12.76
CA SER A 510 14.91 10.75 -11.51
C SER A 510 14.82 9.29 -11.07
N ILE A 511 15.69 8.90 -10.14
CA ILE A 511 15.64 7.63 -9.41
C ILE A 511 15.90 7.92 -7.93
N GLU A 512 15.19 7.23 -7.03
CA GLU A 512 15.52 7.21 -5.59
C GLU A 512 16.36 5.98 -5.24
N ILE A 513 17.65 6.18 -4.98
CA ILE A 513 18.55 5.12 -4.53
C ILE A 513 18.37 4.92 -3.03
N SER A 514 17.98 3.72 -2.61
CA SER A 514 17.29 3.52 -1.32
C SER A 514 17.95 2.49 -0.40
N PRO A 515 19.18 2.70 0.11
CA PRO A 515 19.73 1.84 1.15
C PRO A 515 19.02 2.07 2.49
N SER A 516 19.04 1.06 3.37
CA SER A 516 18.38 1.09 4.70
C SER A 516 18.90 2.18 5.65
N TRP A 517 19.93 2.93 5.25
CA TRP A 517 20.62 3.91 6.07
C TRP A 517 20.59 5.34 5.49
N GLY A 518 19.94 5.56 4.34
CA GLY A 518 19.66 6.91 3.82
C GLY A 518 19.28 6.92 2.35
N HIS A 519 18.30 7.69 1.93
CA HIS A 519 17.91 7.70 0.51
C HIS A 519 18.45 8.91 -0.26
N PHE A 520 18.59 8.75 -1.58
CA PHE A 520 19.21 9.73 -2.47
C PHE A 520 18.52 9.81 -3.82
N ASN A 521 18.14 11.03 -4.26
CA ASN A 521 17.65 11.24 -5.62
C ASN A 521 18.76 11.72 -6.54
N ALA A 522 18.98 11.00 -7.65
CA ALA A 522 19.80 11.48 -8.76
C ALA A 522 18.89 12.04 -9.85
N TYR A 523 19.11 13.29 -10.29
CA TYR A 523 18.35 13.90 -11.37
C TYR A 523 19.05 15.07 -12.09
N PRO A 524 18.64 15.39 -13.33
CA PRO A 524 17.87 14.51 -14.22
C PRO A 524 18.75 13.36 -14.71
N VAL A 525 18.31 12.10 -14.63
CA VAL A 525 19.07 10.96 -15.18
C VAL A 525 18.87 10.80 -16.69
N GLU A 526 19.80 10.14 -17.36
CA GLU A 526 19.60 9.69 -18.74
C GLU A 526 18.61 8.52 -18.77
N ILE A 527 17.47 8.70 -19.46
CA ILE A 527 16.48 7.63 -19.63
C ILE A 527 17.12 6.45 -20.39
N GLY A 528 17.00 5.25 -19.84
CA GLY A 528 17.62 4.04 -20.35
C GLY A 528 19.09 3.84 -19.94
N ALA A 529 19.62 4.68 -19.04
CA ALA A 529 20.90 4.39 -18.38
C ALA A 529 20.83 3.06 -17.61
N ASP A 530 21.96 2.39 -17.48
CA ASP A 530 22.06 1.12 -16.76
C ASP A 530 22.24 1.37 -15.26
N TYR A 531 21.30 0.91 -14.44
CA TYR A 531 21.36 0.95 -12.99
C TYR A 531 21.55 -0.46 -12.46
N ALA A 532 22.73 -0.74 -11.91
CA ALA A 532 23.13 -2.10 -11.50
C ALA A 532 23.86 -2.15 -10.16
N ILE A 533 23.57 -1.22 -9.25
CA ILE A 533 24.08 -1.30 -7.87
C ILE A 533 23.05 -1.97 -6.96
N ASP A 534 23.54 -2.79 -6.03
CA ASP A 534 22.76 -3.26 -4.89
C ASP A 534 22.82 -2.17 -3.81
N SER A 535 21.74 -1.38 -3.69
CA SER A 535 21.67 -0.25 -2.76
C SER A 535 21.89 -0.71 -1.32
N GLY A 536 21.32 -1.85 -0.92
CA GLY A 536 21.50 -2.44 0.42
C GLY A 536 22.95 -2.75 0.80
N LYS A 537 23.81 -3.06 -0.16
CA LYS A 537 25.25 -3.35 0.07
C LYS A 537 26.19 -2.18 -0.26
N ALA A 538 25.75 -1.25 -1.10
CA ALA A 538 26.61 -0.18 -1.60
C ALA A 538 27.03 0.79 -0.47
N PRO A 539 28.31 1.21 -0.42
CA PRO A 539 28.71 2.32 0.44
C PRO A 539 28.28 3.66 -0.20
N VAL A 540 28.13 4.70 0.63
CA VAL A 540 27.70 6.03 0.15
C VAL A 540 28.54 6.59 -1.00
N GLN A 541 29.82 6.23 -1.09
CA GLN A 541 30.68 6.67 -2.19
C GLN A 541 30.17 6.16 -3.54
N SER A 542 29.76 4.89 -3.62
CA SER A 542 29.23 4.27 -4.84
C SER A 542 27.83 4.79 -5.19
N ILE A 543 27.02 5.11 -4.18
CA ILE A 543 25.73 5.77 -4.38
C ILE A 543 25.92 7.17 -4.96
N ILE A 544 26.81 7.98 -4.39
CA ILE A 544 27.07 9.32 -4.91
C ILE A 544 27.69 9.29 -6.32
N GLU A 545 28.50 8.28 -6.64
CA GLU A 545 29.03 8.05 -7.99
C GLU A 545 27.93 7.74 -9.03
N GLN A 546 26.73 7.31 -8.61
CA GLN A 546 25.61 7.13 -9.54
C GLN A 546 25.17 8.44 -10.19
N ARG A 547 25.44 9.59 -9.57
CA ARG A 547 25.19 10.88 -10.22
C ARG A 547 25.85 10.92 -11.60
N ASP A 548 27.15 10.63 -11.65
CA ASP A 548 27.89 10.70 -12.91
C ASP A 548 27.61 9.46 -13.79
N ALA A 549 27.38 8.28 -13.19
CA ALA A 549 27.11 7.04 -13.93
C ALA A 549 25.76 7.05 -14.66
N LEU A 550 24.74 7.69 -14.08
CA LEU A 550 23.40 7.81 -14.66
C LEU A 550 23.22 9.10 -15.47
N GLY A 551 24.31 9.88 -15.67
CA GLY A 551 24.26 11.15 -16.41
C GLY A 551 23.51 12.28 -15.68
N ALA A 552 23.29 12.14 -14.37
CA ALA A 552 22.62 13.15 -13.57
C ALA A 552 23.44 14.41 -13.35
N GLU A 553 22.77 15.56 -13.29
CA GLU A 553 23.42 16.84 -12.98
C GLU A 553 23.62 17.05 -11.48
N ALA A 554 22.76 16.45 -10.66
CA ALA A 554 22.77 16.63 -9.22
C ALA A 554 22.35 15.36 -8.48
N ILE A 555 22.82 15.26 -7.24
CA ILE A 555 22.35 14.25 -6.29
C ILE A 555 21.90 14.90 -4.98
N GLN A 556 20.69 14.54 -4.57
CA GLN A 556 20.01 15.00 -3.38
C GLN A 556 20.10 13.96 -2.27
N VAL A 557 20.23 14.41 -1.01
CA VAL A 557 19.92 13.57 0.15
C VAL A 557 18.45 13.77 0.51
N ASN A 558 17.67 12.70 0.48
CA ASN A 558 16.24 12.72 0.77
C ASN A 558 16.00 12.63 2.28
N HIS A 559 14.95 13.30 2.74
CA HIS A 559 14.44 13.33 4.12
C HIS A 559 15.52 13.01 5.18
N PRO A 560 16.57 13.84 5.30
CA PRO A 560 17.89 13.38 5.76
C PRO A 560 17.97 12.96 7.23
N TYR A 561 16.93 13.25 8.00
CA TYR A 561 16.87 13.12 9.45
C TYR A 561 15.75 12.20 9.96
N ILE A 562 15.07 11.45 9.09
CA ILE A 562 14.17 10.39 9.54
C ILE A 562 14.97 9.19 10.11
N LYS A 563 14.30 8.15 10.61
CA LYS A 563 14.93 7.00 11.30
C LYS A 563 16.03 6.33 10.45
N TYR A 564 15.75 6.11 9.17
CA TYR A 564 16.71 5.61 8.19
C TYR A 564 17.38 6.72 7.35
N GLY A 565 17.28 8.00 7.75
CA GLY A 565 17.88 9.12 7.01
C GLY A 565 19.41 9.14 7.08
N TYR A 566 20.06 9.60 6.01
CA TYR A 566 21.53 9.58 5.91
C TYR A 566 22.21 10.28 7.08
N TYR A 567 21.77 11.49 7.46
CA TYR A 567 22.43 12.21 8.55
C TYR A 567 22.14 11.63 9.93
N THR A 568 20.96 11.05 10.15
CA THR A 568 20.67 10.26 11.37
C THR A 568 21.67 9.11 11.50
N ASN A 569 21.90 8.37 10.42
CA ASN A 569 22.78 7.20 10.44
C ASN A 569 24.28 7.55 10.38
N ILE A 570 24.63 8.74 9.92
CA ILE A 570 25.97 9.29 10.14
C ILE A 570 26.21 9.60 11.62
N GLU A 571 25.23 10.20 12.29
CA GLU A 571 25.32 10.53 13.71
C GLU A 571 25.32 9.27 14.60
N ASN A 572 24.65 8.21 14.16
CA ASN A 572 24.63 6.90 14.81
C ASN A 572 25.79 5.97 14.40
N GLU A 573 26.65 6.39 13.46
CA GLU A 573 27.76 5.58 12.91
C GLU A 573 27.32 4.28 12.22
N THR A 574 26.10 4.22 11.69
CA THR A 574 25.49 3.05 11.05
C THR A 574 25.36 3.16 9.52
N ALA A 575 25.73 4.30 8.91
CA ALA A 575 25.72 4.45 7.46
C ALA A 575 26.93 3.77 6.80
N THR A 576 26.67 2.88 5.82
CA THR A 576 27.74 2.17 5.10
C THR A 576 28.64 3.15 4.34
N GLY A 577 29.95 3.10 4.60
CA GLY A 577 30.93 4.03 4.02
C GLY A 577 31.07 5.37 4.75
N GLY A 578 30.28 5.61 5.80
CA GLY A 578 30.39 6.77 6.68
C GLY A 578 30.10 8.11 5.98
N TYR A 579 30.67 9.20 6.51
CA TYR A 579 30.37 10.54 6.03
C TYR A 579 31.07 10.87 4.70
N TYR A 580 30.28 11.29 3.70
CA TYR A 580 30.76 11.65 2.37
C TYR A 580 30.05 12.92 1.84
N PRO A 581 30.66 14.11 1.97
CA PRO A 581 30.04 15.38 1.64
C PRO A 581 30.16 15.73 0.16
N ARG A 582 29.56 14.91 -0.71
CA ARG A 582 29.55 15.12 -2.17
C ARG A 582 28.16 15.15 -2.80
N HIS A 583 27.12 15.29 -1.98
CA HIS A 583 25.77 15.61 -2.44
C HIS A 583 25.62 17.10 -2.72
N ASP A 584 24.72 17.43 -3.64
CA ASP A 584 24.49 18.78 -4.13
C ASP A 584 23.29 19.45 -3.43
N LEU A 585 22.28 18.65 -3.04
CA LEU A 585 21.05 19.13 -2.42
C LEU A 585 20.68 18.38 -1.13
N MET A 586 19.95 19.07 -0.27
CA MET A 586 19.30 18.50 0.91
C MET A 586 17.80 18.75 0.85
N GLU A 587 17.01 17.69 1.01
CA GLU A 587 15.56 17.78 1.02
C GLU A 587 15.01 18.33 2.33
N VAL A 588 14.16 19.34 2.22
CA VAL A 588 13.27 19.83 3.25
C VAL A 588 11.92 19.15 3.03
N ASN A 589 11.67 18.08 3.78
CA ASN A 589 10.45 17.29 3.68
C ASN A 589 9.46 17.65 4.80
N ALA A 590 8.16 17.68 4.48
CA ALA A 590 7.11 18.10 5.42
C ALA A 590 6.86 17.09 6.56
N ASP A 591 7.10 15.80 6.30
CA ASP A 591 6.91 14.70 7.25
C ASP A 591 8.22 14.35 8.00
N GLY A 592 9.33 14.98 7.63
CA GLY A 592 10.63 14.84 8.29
C GLY A 592 10.96 15.96 9.28
N GLU A 593 12.08 15.80 10.00
CA GLU A 593 12.61 16.82 10.91
C GLU A 593 13.27 17.99 10.15
N TYR A 594 12.48 18.77 9.41
CA TYR A 594 12.96 19.79 8.49
C TYR A 594 13.80 20.89 9.17
N GLU A 595 13.57 21.22 10.44
CA GLU A 595 14.41 22.17 11.17
C GLU A 595 15.84 21.66 11.38
N LYS A 596 16.05 20.33 11.53
CA LYS A 596 17.39 19.73 11.56
C LYS A 596 18.06 19.86 10.21
N THR A 597 17.34 19.58 9.12
CA THR A 597 17.83 19.78 7.74
C THR A 597 18.28 21.23 7.51
N LEU A 598 17.44 22.21 7.85
CA LEU A 598 17.77 23.64 7.69
C LEU A 598 19.02 24.02 8.49
N ARG A 599 19.12 23.53 9.73
CA ARG A 599 20.30 23.77 10.58
C ARG A 599 21.57 23.15 9.99
N LYS A 600 21.46 21.95 9.43
CA LYS A 600 22.57 21.27 8.76
C LYS A 600 23.02 22.06 7.53
N ALA A 601 22.08 22.50 6.69
CA ALA A 601 22.36 23.36 5.54
C ALA A 601 23.05 24.68 5.96
N TRP A 602 22.59 25.34 7.03
CA TRP A 602 23.28 26.52 7.59
C TRP A 602 24.71 26.22 8.04
N ASN A 603 24.97 25.04 8.60
CA ASN A 603 26.32 24.62 8.98
C ASN A 603 27.23 24.40 7.75
N HIS A 604 26.69 23.93 6.63
CA HIS A 604 27.42 23.87 5.36
C HIS A 604 27.73 25.29 4.84
N TRP A 605 26.73 26.17 4.77
CA TRP A 605 26.92 27.54 4.29
C TRP A 605 27.87 28.37 5.16
N SER A 606 27.85 28.21 6.49
CA SER A 606 28.77 28.91 7.40
C SER A 606 30.24 28.50 7.21
N ARG A 607 30.47 27.32 6.63
CA ARG A 607 31.80 26.83 6.21
C ARG A 607 32.15 27.20 4.76
N GLY A 608 31.27 27.91 4.06
CA GLY A 608 31.44 28.25 2.64
C GLY A 608 31.18 27.08 1.68
N GLU A 609 30.58 26.00 2.16
CA GLU A 609 30.22 24.84 1.34
C GLU A 609 28.94 25.16 0.54
N ARG A 610 28.93 24.79 -0.74
CA ARG A 610 27.82 25.06 -1.66
C ARG A 610 26.86 23.88 -1.62
N ILE A 611 25.80 24.01 -0.82
CA ILE A 611 24.68 23.08 -0.78
C ILE A 611 23.38 23.80 -1.13
N TYR A 612 22.47 23.12 -1.82
CA TYR A 612 21.15 23.65 -2.17
C TYR A 612 20.05 23.00 -1.33
N LEU A 613 18.93 23.68 -1.21
CA LEU A 613 17.72 23.10 -0.65
C LEU A 613 16.79 22.67 -1.78
N SER A 614 16.15 21.53 -1.56
CA SER A 614 15.07 20.99 -2.37
C SER A 614 13.89 20.68 -1.45
N ALA A 615 12.72 20.46 -2.02
CA ALA A 615 11.56 19.91 -1.33
C ALA A 615 10.78 19.05 -2.32
N GLY A 616 10.32 17.91 -1.84
CA GLY A 616 9.38 17.07 -2.56
C GLY A 616 8.33 16.52 -1.60
N SER A 617 7.26 16.01 -2.18
CA SER A 617 6.15 15.44 -1.44
C SER A 617 6.48 14.07 -0.85
N THR A 618 7.42 13.33 -1.45
CA THR A 618 7.60 11.89 -1.25
C THR A 618 6.28 11.15 -1.46
N CYS A 619 5.49 11.65 -2.41
CA CYS A 619 4.13 11.18 -2.65
C CYS A 619 4.16 9.77 -3.24
N MET A 620 3.57 8.84 -2.50
CA MET A 620 3.42 7.43 -2.85
C MET A 620 2.04 7.09 -3.44
N THR A 621 1.10 8.05 -3.41
CA THR A 621 -0.27 7.86 -3.90
C THR A 621 -0.77 9.13 -4.55
N SER A 622 -1.48 9.11 -5.66
CA SER A 622 -2.17 10.33 -6.15
C SER A 622 -3.27 10.84 -5.19
N GLY A 623 -3.42 10.27 -3.98
CA GLY A 623 -4.54 10.49 -3.08
C GLY A 623 -5.85 9.87 -3.55
N SER A 624 -5.83 9.23 -4.72
CA SER A 624 -6.94 8.46 -5.29
C SER A 624 -6.97 7.01 -4.79
N MET A 625 -5.91 6.54 -4.13
CA MET A 625 -5.84 5.24 -3.43
C MET A 625 -5.50 5.46 -1.93
N PRO A 626 -6.10 4.69 -0.99
CA PRO A 626 -5.77 4.73 0.43
C PRO A 626 -4.54 3.86 0.78
N PRO A 627 -3.74 4.21 1.81
CA PRO A 627 -3.78 5.46 2.58
C PRO A 627 -3.20 6.60 1.74
N ALA A 628 -4.03 7.64 1.52
CA ALA A 628 -3.68 8.80 0.72
C ALA A 628 -2.65 9.68 1.45
N LYS A 629 -1.37 9.31 1.43
CA LYS A 629 -0.27 10.10 2.02
C LYS A 629 0.12 11.34 1.19
N CYS A 630 -0.72 11.81 0.29
CA CYS A 630 -0.42 13.05 -0.45
C CYS A 630 -1.18 14.21 0.16
N GLY A 631 -0.51 14.81 1.16
CA GLY A 631 -0.79 16.13 1.68
C GLY A 631 -0.69 17.22 0.60
N PRO A 632 -0.75 18.50 0.96
CA PRO A 632 -0.51 19.57 -0.01
C PRO A 632 0.88 19.38 -0.65
N MET A 633 0.93 19.16 -1.96
CA MET A 633 2.22 19.01 -2.67
C MET A 633 3.07 20.27 -2.41
N PRO A 634 4.30 20.11 -1.91
CA PRO A 634 5.18 21.24 -1.72
C PRO A 634 5.55 21.81 -3.09
N MET A 635 5.31 23.11 -3.30
CA MET A 635 5.83 23.81 -4.47
C MET A 635 7.24 24.31 -4.19
N CYS A 636 8.22 23.65 -4.78
CA CYS A 636 9.56 24.20 -4.89
C CYS A 636 9.60 25.21 -6.05
N LEU A 637 9.68 26.50 -5.73
CA LEU A 637 9.87 27.53 -6.74
C LEU A 637 11.35 27.77 -7.03
N GLY A 638 11.78 27.43 -8.25
CA GLY A 638 13.09 27.79 -8.80
C GLY A 638 13.01 29.02 -9.68
N ARG A 639 13.98 29.94 -9.59
CA ARG A 639 14.03 31.11 -10.50
C ARG A 639 14.95 30.84 -11.68
N TRP A 640 14.41 30.83 -12.89
CA TRP A 640 15.22 30.81 -14.10
C TRP A 640 15.84 32.19 -14.31
N MET A 641 17.16 32.27 -14.29
CA MET A 641 17.87 33.50 -14.66
C MET A 641 18.38 33.32 -16.09
N PRO A 642 17.96 34.15 -17.06
CA PRO A 642 18.56 34.09 -18.39
C PRO A 642 20.06 34.29 -18.24
N ILE A 643 20.84 33.33 -18.76
CA ILE A 643 22.30 33.42 -18.84
C ILE A 643 22.59 34.74 -19.54
N ARG A 644 23.10 35.74 -18.80
CA ARG A 644 23.64 36.94 -19.41
C ARG A 644 24.82 36.47 -20.24
N SER A 645 24.66 36.42 -21.56
CA SER A 645 25.79 36.34 -22.47
C SER A 645 26.77 37.44 -22.07
N SER A 646 27.93 37.05 -21.56
CA SER A 646 29.03 37.94 -21.26
C SER A 646 29.31 38.76 -22.53
N PRO A 647 29.29 40.10 -22.50
CA PRO A 647 29.91 40.83 -23.59
C PRO A 647 31.41 40.59 -23.48
N HIS A 648 32.02 40.10 -24.57
CA HIS A 648 33.47 40.00 -24.73
C HIS A 648 34.19 41.31 -24.44
#